data_AF-A0A914GV79-F1
#
_entry.id   AF-A0A914GV79-F1
#
_cell.length_a   1.000
_cell.length_b   1.000
_cell.length_c   1.000
_cell.angle_alpha   90.00
_cell.angle_beta   90.00
_cell.angle_gamma   90.00
#
_symmetry.space_group_name_H-M   'P 1'
#
loop_
_entity.id
_entity.type
_entity.pdbx_description
1 polymer ?
#
loop_
_entity_poly.entity_id
_entity_poly.type
_entity_poly.pdbx_seq_one_letter_code
_entity_poly.pdbx_strand_id
1 'polypeptide(L)'
;MLKLAFKLLLSILIIHQCLAEWKPCKKRNAEHCDSPEAIGDLNDSHKLVYYVSDPAEKRLARFELAPNDAASAKGIVEVRVDASQKRQTIFGFGGAFTDAVGINLNALNEQTRDALLGAYYDSEYGIGYTIGRVPIASCDFSTHAYSYLDTPNDFDLTTFALAKEDFELKIPYLHAAKKLVGEGLRLFASPWSAPAWMKNTGRMIGWGFLKGSVDDKYYRCYAHYLQRFFEEYSRHGVTFWGMTTENEPGAGGLSFWRWQAMYLSATTQREFAVKLLSPALKKSILFESAQKIYGTPEGVEAIDGIAVHWYAPSNYDKLEKTHNLRPDKFILASEACTGHRRSEHKPLLGDWSRGKEYAHDILNDLRNWVVGWTDWNLCLDLEGGPNLVRNFVDAPIIVNASAGEFYKQPMFYALAHFSRFVPRDSVVISSTLFTADGTKLPDKTLEEENGLRVLVLINPDQSLRNISVFDEVEGRRWTVPLAGDSIVTAVWKPKNAFDQDSFVCVCSAEHCDSPEAIGDLNDSHKLVYYVSDPADKRLARFELAPTANNAGTAKGIVEVRVDAAQKRQRIFGFGGAFTDAAGISLNALNEQTRDALLGAYYDPKIGIGYTIGPRANRQLRLLHPRLFVLGHAQRLRPHHFCIPYLHAVTKLVGEGLRLFATPWSAPGWMKNTSKMIGWGHLKGSGNMPSWAFQAMYLSATTQREFAVKLLSPILKQSPASKNLKIMAHDDQRHDVFEAAQKFYETPEGVEVIDGIAVHWYIPSTFDQLAKTHNLRPDKFILSTEACNGVSDNKPSLGDWTRGRAYAHDILNDLRNWVVGWTDWNLCLDLQGGPNLVRNFVDSPIIVNASAGEFYKQPMFYALAHFSRFVPRDSVVISSTLFSADLADKTLEKENVEHIAFQTPNGLRVLVLINPDQSLRNISVFDEVEGRRWTVPLAGDSIVTAVWKPKKALKE
;
A
#
# COMPACT_ATOMS: atom_id res chain seq x y z
N MET A 1 58.28 -36.32 17.80
CA MET A 1 57.91 -36.19 16.38
C MET A 1 56.55 -36.83 16.05
N LEU A 2 56.22 -38.06 16.48
CA LEU A 2 54.91 -38.67 16.21
C LEU A 2 53.68 -37.88 16.71
N LYS A 3 53.74 -37.23 17.88
CA LYS A 3 52.63 -36.38 18.38
C LYS A 3 52.42 -35.08 17.59
N LEU A 4 53.45 -34.59 16.91
CA LEU A 4 53.37 -33.40 16.05
C LEU A 4 52.81 -33.78 14.67
N ALA A 5 53.23 -34.92 14.13
CA ALA A 5 52.67 -35.50 12.91
C ALA A 5 51.18 -35.88 13.08
N PHE A 6 50.79 -36.41 14.24
CA PHE A 6 49.38 -36.76 14.51
C PHE A 6 48.49 -35.51 14.64
N LYS A 7 48.98 -34.43 15.27
CA LYS A 7 48.26 -33.15 15.30
C LYS A 7 48.18 -32.51 13.92
N LEU A 8 49.24 -32.57 13.11
CA LEU A 8 49.23 -32.05 11.74
C LEU A 8 48.28 -32.84 10.83
N LEU A 9 48.26 -34.17 10.94
CA LEU A 9 47.34 -35.04 10.20
C LEU A 9 45.89 -34.86 10.67
N LEU A 10 45.64 -34.66 11.96
CA LEU A 10 44.29 -34.36 12.46
C LEU A 10 43.82 -32.98 12.00
N SER A 11 44.69 -31.96 11.97
CA SER A 11 44.38 -30.65 11.41
C SER A 11 44.15 -30.69 9.90
N ILE A 12 44.92 -31.49 9.15
CA ILE A 12 44.73 -31.67 7.70
C ILE A 12 43.46 -32.47 7.41
N LEU A 13 43.11 -33.48 8.22
CA LEU A 13 41.84 -34.20 8.10
C LEU A 13 40.65 -33.32 8.47
N ILE A 14 40.72 -32.52 9.54
CA ILE A 14 39.65 -31.59 9.91
C ILE A 14 39.48 -30.50 8.83
N ILE A 15 40.57 -30.01 8.23
CA ILE A 15 40.50 -29.08 7.09
C ILE A 15 39.91 -29.77 5.84
N HIS A 16 40.27 -31.03 5.55
CA HIS A 16 39.68 -31.77 4.43
C HIS A 16 38.21 -32.14 4.65
N GLN A 17 37.79 -32.40 5.89
CA GLN A 17 36.40 -32.73 6.23
C GLN A 17 35.53 -31.46 6.25
N CYS A 18 36.03 -30.36 6.83
CA CYS A 18 35.39 -29.05 6.72
C CYS A 18 35.38 -28.48 5.30
N LEU A 19 36.31 -28.83 4.40
CA LEU A 19 36.26 -28.41 2.99
C LEU A 19 35.40 -29.32 2.11
N ALA A 20 35.21 -30.59 2.48
CA ALA A 20 34.39 -31.54 1.73
C ALA A 20 32.87 -31.26 1.86
N GLU A 21 32.46 -30.48 2.86
CA GLU A 21 31.05 -30.20 3.18
C GLU A 21 30.54 -28.85 2.64
N TRP A 22 31.41 -28.01 2.06
CA TRP A 22 31.02 -26.81 1.30
C TRP A 22 30.99 -27.14 -0.18
N LYS A 23 29.83 -27.56 -0.71
CA LYS A 23 29.72 -27.91 -2.13
C LYS A 23 29.85 -26.64 -3.00
N PRO A 24 30.83 -26.55 -3.91
CA PRO A 24 30.96 -25.42 -4.81
C PRO A 24 29.85 -25.41 -5.87
N CYS A 25 29.29 -24.24 -6.14
CA CYS A 25 28.31 -24.05 -7.22
C CYS A 25 28.99 -24.17 -8.59
N LYS A 26 28.85 -25.32 -9.28
CA LYS A 26 29.36 -25.55 -10.64
C LYS A 26 28.23 -25.85 -11.62
N LYS A 27 28.12 -25.00 -12.66
CA LYS A 27 27.32 -25.15 -13.91
C LYS A 27 25.78 -25.02 -13.82
N ARG A 28 25.15 -24.54 -14.91
CA ARG A 28 23.67 -24.54 -15.18
C ARG A 28 23.23 -25.99 -15.28
N ASN A 29 23.03 -26.60 -14.14
CA ASN A 29 21.77 -27.20 -13.74
C ASN A 29 21.69 -26.87 -12.25
N ALA A 30 20.50 -26.58 -11.73
CA ALA A 30 20.25 -26.26 -10.32
C ALA A 30 20.56 -27.42 -9.34
N GLU A 31 21.54 -28.28 -9.64
CA GLU A 31 21.90 -29.46 -8.85
C GLU A 31 23.02 -29.20 -7.84
N HIS A 32 23.77 -28.09 -7.90
CA HIS A 32 24.96 -27.88 -7.05
C HIS A 32 25.08 -26.51 -6.35
N CYS A 33 24.14 -25.58 -6.54
CA CYS A 33 24.04 -24.38 -5.70
C CYS A 33 22.80 -24.51 -4.84
N ASP A 34 22.97 -24.47 -3.52
CA ASP A 34 21.86 -24.54 -2.59
C ASP A 34 20.96 -23.31 -2.74
N SER A 35 19.67 -23.52 -2.95
CA SER A 35 18.65 -22.47 -2.92
C SER A 35 17.75 -22.71 -1.71
N PRO A 36 17.33 -21.66 -1.00
CA PRO A 36 16.37 -21.82 0.09
C PRO A 36 15.08 -22.43 -0.45
N GLU A 37 14.51 -23.41 0.27
CA GLU A 37 13.19 -23.93 -0.06
C GLU A 37 12.13 -22.83 0.04
N ALA A 38 11.19 -22.78 -0.90
CA ALA A 38 10.09 -21.82 -0.87
C ALA A 38 9.23 -21.96 0.40
N ILE A 39 8.62 -20.86 0.84
CA ILE A 39 7.72 -20.84 2.02
C ILE A 39 6.60 -21.90 1.87
N GLY A 40 6.14 -22.11 0.64
CA GLY A 40 5.06 -23.04 0.33
C GLY A 40 3.68 -22.42 0.59
N ASP A 41 2.64 -23.23 0.44
CA ASP A 41 1.26 -22.78 0.66
C ASP A 41 0.92 -22.75 2.16
N LEU A 42 0.59 -21.55 2.66
CA LEU A 42 0.15 -21.30 4.04
C LEU A 42 -1.39 -21.16 4.15
N ASN A 43 -2.15 -21.45 3.09
CA ASN A 43 -3.61 -21.37 3.08
C ASN A 43 -4.30 -22.43 3.94
N ASP A 44 -3.61 -23.52 4.29
CA ASP A 44 -4.10 -24.53 5.24
C ASP A 44 -3.96 -23.96 6.67
N SER A 45 -5.09 -23.51 7.21
CA SER A 45 -5.28 -22.30 8.01
C SER A 45 -4.65 -22.21 9.40
N HIS A 46 -3.58 -22.96 9.74
CA HIS A 46 -3.03 -22.99 11.11
C HIS A 46 -1.52 -23.28 11.26
N LYS A 47 -0.79 -23.56 10.18
CA LYS A 47 0.61 -24.02 10.26
C LYS A 47 1.60 -22.86 10.38
N LEU A 48 2.71 -23.11 11.07
CA LEU A 48 3.90 -22.26 11.10
C LEU A 48 5.03 -22.99 10.38
N VAL A 49 5.65 -22.33 9.41
CA VAL A 49 6.85 -22.81 8.70
C VAL A 49 8.05 -22.16 9.37
N TYR A 50 9.13 -22.89 9.61
CA TYR A 50 10.35 -22.31 10.14
C TYR A 50 11.60 -22.84 9.45
N TYR A 51 12.60 -21.96 9.34
CA TYR A 51 13.86 -22.18 8.67
C TYR A 51 14.99 -22.14 9.68
N VAL A 52 15.94 -23.07 9.60
CA VAL A 52 17.06 -23.18 10.55
C VAL A 52 18.40 -23.14 9.83
N SER A 53 19.33 -22.33 10.35
CA SER A 53 20.76 -22.42 10.03
C SER A 53 21.57 -22.65 11.29
N ASP A 54 22.55 -23.57 11.25
CA ASP A 54 23.37 -23.97 12.40
C ASP A 54 24.82 -24.31 11.98
N PRO A 55 25.78 -24.43 12.92
CA PRO A 55 27.15 -24.77 12.57
C PRO A 55 27.33 -26.24 12.14
N ALA A 56 26.35 -27.10 12.45
CA ALA A 56 26.45 -28.54 12.26
C ALA A 56 26.23 -28.97 10.82
N GLU A 57 25.30 -28.35 10.08
CA GLU A 57 25.15 -28.47 8.62
C GLU A 57 23.94 -27.71 8.05
N LYS A 58 22.97 -27.28 8.88
CA LYS A 58 21.73 -26.70 8.35
C LYS A 58 21.99 -25.34 7.71
N ARG A 59 21.42 -25.13 6.52
CA ARG A 59 21.47 -23.90 5.72
C ARG A 59 20.06 -23.59 5.27
N LEU A 60 19.33 -22.76 6.03
CA LEU A 60 17.90 -22.49 5.82
C LEU A 60 17.09 -23.79 5.63
N ALA A 61 17.35 -24.80 6.45
CA ALA A 61 16.60 -26.05 6.40
C ALA A 61 15.15 -25.78 6.84
N ARG A 62 14.19 -26.16 5.99
CA ARG A 62 12.76 -25.89 6.17
C ARG A 62 12.07 -26.97 7.01
N PHE A 63 11.19 -26.55 7.91
CA PHE A 63 10.38 -27.40 8.76
C PHE A 63 8.97 -26.81 8.93
N GLU A 64 8.01 -27.62 9.36
CA GLU A 64 6.63 -27.21 9.60
C GLU A 64 6.16 -27.62 11.00
N LEU A 65 5.29 -26.80 11.60
CA LEU A 65 4.65 -27.05 12.88
C LEU A 65 3.14 -26.79 12.78
N ALA A 66 2.36 -27.68 13.38
CA ALA A 66 0.96 -27.44 13.71
C ALA A 66 0.87 -26.58 14.99
N PRO A 67 -0.24 -25.85 15.23
CA PRO A 67 -0.44 -25.13 16.48
C PRO A 67 -0.66 -26.12 17.63
N ASN A 68 -0.32 -25.69 18.84
CA ASN A 68 -0.51 -26.48 20.05
C ASN A 68 -1.56 -25.79 20.94
N ASP A 69 -2.67 -26.48 21.25
CA ASP A 69 -3.75 -25.97 22.13
C ASP A 69 -3.35 -25.85 23.61
N ALA A 70 -2.13 -26.25 23.97
CA ALA A 70 -1.66 -26.21 25.35
C ALA A 70 -1.39 -24.76 25.80
N ALA A 71 -1.81 -24.43 27.03
CA ALA A 71 -1.28 -23.28 27.76
C ALA A 71 0.26 -23.39 27.83
N SER A 72 0.97 -22.25 27.85
CA SER A 72 2.43 -22.25 27.99
C SER A 72 2.84 -23.20 29.12
N ALA A 73 3.62 -24.23 28.79
CA ALA A 73 4.09 -25.15 29.80
C ALA A 73 4.94 -24.36 30.79
N LYS A 74 4.62 -24.47 32.09
CA LYS A 74 5.41 -23.84 33.16
C LYS A 74 6.89 -24.13 32.94
N GLY A 75 7.70 -23.09 32.82
CA GLY A 75 9.16 -23.20 32.63
C GLY A 75 9.65 -23.05 31.18
N ILE A 76 8.79 -22.74 30.20
CA ILE A 76 9.21 -22.43 28.82
C ILE A 76 9.24 -20.91 28.59
N VAL A 77 10.25 -20.44 27.86
CA VAL A 77 10.35 -19.04 27.40
C VAL A 77 9.31 -18.79 26.31
N GLU A 78 8.55 -17.71 26.41
CA GLU A 78 7.48 -17.35 25.47
C GLU A 78 7.74 -16.02 24.78
N VAL A 79 7.64 -15.97 23.45
CA VAL A 79 7.57 -14.74 22.66
C VAL A 79 6.10 -14.47 22.36
N ARG A 80 5.59 -13.32 22.82
CA ARG A 80 4.26 -12.83 22.46
C ARG A 80 4.36 -11.78 21.37
N VAL A 81 3.51 -11.90 20.38
CA VAL A 81 3.43 -10.98 19.25
C VAL A 81 2.22 -10.08 19.40
N ASP A 82 2.43 -8.77 19.27
CA ASP A 82 1.39 -7.74 19.29
C ASP A 82 1.40 -6.94 17.96
N ALA A 83 0.58 -7.39 17.01
CA ALA A 83 0.44 -6.74 15.71
C ALA A 83 -0.28 -5.38 15.75
N SER A 84 -0.86 -4.98 16.89
CA SER A 84 -1.47 -3.65 17.04
C SER A 84 -0.42 -2.53 17.12
N GLN A 85 0.82 -2.87 17.50
CA GLN A 85 1.90 -1.92 17.73
C GLN A 85 2.92 -1.94 16.58
N LYS A 86 2.62 -1.16 15.53
CA LYS A 86 3.48 -0.99 14.34
C LYS A 86 4.60 0.03 14.58
N ARG A 87 5.77 -0.20 13.95
CA ARG A 87 6.98 0.63 14.02
C ARG A 87 7.44 1.04 12.62
N GLN A 88 8.74 0.95 12.32
CA GLN A 88 9.28 1.38 11.04
C GLN A 88 8.92 0.43 9.89
N THR A 89 8.85 1.00 8.69
CA THR A 89 8.75 0.26 7.44
C THR A 89 10.16 -0.09 6.93
N ILE A 90 10.34 -1.31 6.47
CA ILE A 90 11.61 -1.84 5.98
C ILE A 90 11.90 -1.29 4.59
N PHE A 91 13.04 -0.64 4.47
CA PHE A 91 13.61 -0.13 3.24
C PHE A 91 14.27 -1.24 2.40
N GLY A 92 14.87 -2.24 3.06
CA GLY A 92 15.43 -3.43 2.43
C GLY A 92 16.82 -3.83 2.94
N PHE A 93 17.45 -4.76 2.21
CA PHE A 93 18.76 -5.32 2.53
C PHE A 93 19.62 -5.39 1.26
N GLY A 94 20.94 -5.28 1.38
CA GLY A 94 21.83 -5.25 0.22
C GLY A 94 23.32 -5.33 0.50
N GLY A 95 24.13 -4.96 -0.50
CA GLY A 95 25.58 -4.85 -0.41
C GLY A 95 26.16 -3.81 -1.39
N ALA A 96 27.48 -3.64 -1.39
CA ALA A 96 28.17 -2.64 -2.21
C ALA A 96 28.82 -3.22 -3.48
N PHE A 97 28.72 -2.46 -4.58
CA PHE A 97 29.36 -2.70 -5.88
C PHE A 97 30.69 -1.93 -5.95
N THR A 98 31.70 -2.42 -5.23
CA THR A 98 33.07 -1.88 -5.28
C THR A 98 33.82 -2.34 -6.53
N ASP A 99 34.96 -1.71 -6.83
CA ASP A 99 35.82 -2.16 -7.94
C ASP A 99 36.30 -3.61 -7.71
N ALA A 100 36.64 -3.97 -6.47
CA ALA A 100 37.00 -5.33 -6.09
C ALA A 100 35.90 -6.36 -6.41
N VAL A 101 34.62 -6.01 -6.18
CA VAL A 101 33.49 -6.86 -6.55
C VAL A 101 33.46 -7.09 -8.06
N GLY A 102 33.55 -6.03 -8.86
CA GLY A 102 33.55 -6.15 -10.31
C GLY A 102 34.74 -6.95 -10.86
N ILE A 103 35.92 -6.82 -10.25
CA ILE A 103 37.11 -7.61 -10.60
C ILE A 103 36.88 -9.11 -10.33
N ASN A 104 36.35 -9.45 -9.15
CA ASN A 104 36.06 -10.83 -8.78
C ASN A 104 34.96 -11.45 -9.66
N LEU A 105 33.93 -10.69 -10.01
CA LEU A 105 32.88 -11.13 -10.95
C LEU A 105 33.44 -11.35 -12.36
N ASN A 106 34.33 -10.47 -12.84
CA ASN A 106 35.00 -10.63 -14.15
C ASN A 106 35.94 -11.83 -14.20
N ALA A 107 36.45 -12.29 -13.06
CA ALA A 107 37.31 -13.47 -12.98
C ALA A 107 36.54 -14.80 -13.10
N LEU A 108 35.21 -14.76 -13.01
CA LEU A 108 34.33 -15.92 -13.18
C LEU A 108 33.82 -16.01 -14.63
N ASN A 109 33.47 -17.23 -15.06
CA ASN A 109 32.71 -17.40 -16.29
C ASN A 109 31.28 -16.84 -16.11
N GLU A 110 30.62 -16.49 -17.23
CA GLU A 110 29.28 -15.88 -17.24
C GLU A 110 28.26 -16.64 -16.40
N GLN A 111 28.25 -17.96 -16.49
CA GLN A 111 27.30 -18.79 -15.77
C GLN A 111 27.50 -18.79 -14.25
N THR A 112 28.75 -18.92 -13.78
CA THR A 112 29.05 -18.86 -12.34
C THR A 112 28.78 -17.46 -11.79
N ARG A 113 29.09 -16.43 -12.58
CA ARG A 113 28.84 -15.02 -12.25
C ARG A 113 27.35 -14.70 -12.12
N ASP A 114 26.54 -15.15 -13.07
CA ASP A 114 25.08 -14.98 -13.04
C ASP A 114 24.47 -15.72 -11.84
N ALA A 115 24.99 -16.92 -11.52
CA ALA A 115 24.56 -17.66 -10.34
C ALA A 115 24.89 -16.94 -9.03
N LEU A 116 26.05 -16.28 -8.95
CA LEU A 116 26.43 -15.46 -7.79
C LEU A 116 25.50 -14.25 -7.63
N LEU A 117 25.25 -13.51 -8.70
CA LEU A 117 24.32 -12.36 -8.67
C LEU A 117 22.88 -12.80 -8.36
N GLY A 118 22.44 -13.92 -8.94
CA GLY A 118 21.15 -14.54 -8.65
C GLY A 118 21.01 -14.95 -7.19
N ALA A 119 22.07 -15.50 -6.58
CA ALA A 119 22.05 -15.86 -5.16
C ALA A 119 21.73 -14.66 -4.25
N TYR A 120 22.13 -13.44 -4.62
CA TYR A 120 21.78 -12.23 -3.90
C TYR A 120 20.42 -11.65 -4.30
N TYR A 121 20.20 -11.40 -5.59
CA TYR A 121 19.14 -10.50 -6.07
C TYR A 121 17.90 -11.20 -6.62
N ASP A 122 17.94 -12.51 -6.88
CA ASP A 122 16.76 -13.26 -7.29
C ASP A 122 15.85 -13.50 -6.07
N SER A 123 14.58 -13.11 -6.17
CA SER A 123 13.60 -13.22 -5.07
C SER A 123 13.06 -14.63 -4.87
N GLU A 124 13.14 -15.48 -5.89
CA GLU A 124 12.64 -16.86 -5.84
C GLU A 124 13.74 -17.80 -5.39
N TYR A 125 14.89 -17.74 -6.06
CA TYR A 125 16.00 -18.70 -5.91
C TYR A 125 17.16 -18.19 -5.04
N GLY A 126 17.22 -16.87 -4.81
CA GLY A 126 18.25 -16.20 -4.01
C GLY A 126 17.71 -15.73 -2.66
N ILE A 127 18.37 -14.71 -2.10
CA ILE A 127 18.01 -14.11 -0.81
C ILE A 127 17.27 -12.76 -0.94
N GLY A 128 16.94 -12.34 -2.16
CA GLY A 128 16.04 -11.21 -2.40
C GLY A 128 16.58 -9.82 -2.02
N TYR A 129 17.86 -9.54 -2.23
CA TYR A 129 18.42 -8.20 -2.04
C TYR A 129 17.69 -7.14 -2.87
N THR A 130 17.49 -5.97 -2.26
CA THR A 130 16.80 -4.82 -2.88
C THR A 130 17.60 -3.52 -2.79
N ILE A 131 18.78 -3.54 -2.16
CA ILE A 131 19.67 -2.38 -2.03
C ILE A 131 21.00 -2.64 -2.76
N GLY A 132 21.55 -1.57 -3.36
CA GLY A 132 22.92 -1.57 -3.90
C GLY A 132 23.67 -0.28 -3.56
N ARG A 133 24.79 -0.39 -2.84
CA ARG A 133 25.67 0.75 -2.54
C ARG A 133 26.75 0.90 -3.61
N VAL A 134 27.03 2.12 -4.05
CA VAL A 134 28.00 2.37 -5.12
C VAL A 134 29.02 3.44 -4.70
N PRO A 135 30.33 3.12 -4.71
CA PRO A 135 31.35 4.14 -4.56
C PRO A 135 31.32 5.21 -5.66
N ILE A 136 31.44 6.47 -5.28
CA ILE A 136 31.71 7.57 -6.22
C ILE A 136 33.24 7.63 -6.38
N ALA A 137 33.72 7.19 -7.55
CA ALA A 137 35.12 6.92 -7.86
C ALA A 137 35.76 5.84 -6.97
N SER A 138 37.06 5.97 -6.68
CA SER A 138 37.84 4.94 -5.97
C SER A 138 37.60 4.91 -4.45
N CYS A 139 37.70 3.72 -3.88
CA CYS A 139 37.78 3.47 -2.44
C CYS A 139 39.03 2.64 -2.09
N ASP A 140 39.12 2.15 -0.85
CA ASP A 140 40.19 1.22 -0.47
C ASP A 140 40.07 -0.12 -1.20
N PHE A 141 38.85 -0.58 -1.53
CA PHE A 141 38.58 -1.74 -2.41
C PHE A 141 38.69 -1.42 -3.91
N SER A 142 39.59 -0.50 -4.26
CA SER A 142 40.06 -0.23 -5.63
C SER A 142 41.53 -0.67 -5.78
N THR A 143 42.04 -0.81 -7.00
CA THR A 143 43.45 -1.17 -7.24
C THR A 143 44.39 0.02 -7.26
N HIS A 144 43.86 1.23 -7.43
CA HIS A 144 44.56 2.51 -7.39
C HIS A 144 43.57 3.62 -7.00
N ALA A 145 44.08 4.78 -6.60
CA ALA A 145 43.25 5.95 -6.32
C ALA A 145 43.01 6.76 -7.60
N TYR A 146 41.74 7.03 -7.91
CA TYR A 146 41.28 7.87 -9.03
C TYR A 146 40.05 8.70 -8.62
N SER A 147 39.83 9.81 -9.33
CA SER A 147 38.59 10.60 -9.29
C SER A 147 38.06 10.84 -10.71
N TYR A 148 36.89 11.47 -10.84
CA TYR A 148 36.34 11.81 -12.15
C TYR A 148 36.80 13.18 -12.67
N LEU A 149 37.65 13.90 -11.91
CA LEU A 149 38.05 15.27 -12.23
C LEU A 149 39.47 15.53 -11.76
N ASP A 150 40.45 14.82 -12.31
CA ASP A 150 41.85 14.89 -11.86
C ASP A 150 42.64 16.10 -12.44
N THR A 151 42.11 16.79 -13.46
CA THR A 151 42.71 18.02 -14.00
C THR A 151 42.68 19.15 -12.97
N PRO A 152 43.84 19.67 -12.51
CA PRO A 152 43.87 20.70 -11.47
C PRO A 152 43.17 22.00 -11.88
N ASN A 153 42.40 22.58 -10.96
CA ASN A 153 41.68 23.86 -11.13
C ASN A 153 40.57 23.87 -12.20
N ASP A 154 40.08 22.70 -12.63
CA ASP A 154 38.92 22.60 -13.53
C ASP A 154 37.61 22.85 -12.78
N PHE A 155 37.36 24.09 -12.39
CA PHE A 155 36.16 24.48 -11.64
C PHE A 155 34.86 24.38 -12.45
N ASP A 156 34.97 24.32 -13.78
CA ASP A 156 33.86 24.25 -14.73
C ASP A 156 33.53 22.81 -15.16
N LEU A 157 34.23 21.81 -14.62
CA LEU A 157 34.03 20.37 -14.87
C LEU A 157 34.19 19.99 -16.35
N THR A 158 35.04 20.71 -17.09
CA THR A 158 35.23 20.53 -18.53
C THR A 158 35.87 19.19 -18.89
N THR A 159 36.64 18.62 -17.97
CA THR A 159 37.33 17.33 -18.10
C THR A 159 36.71 16.24 -17.25
N PHE A 160 35.51 16.46 -16.69
CA PHE A 160 34.82 15.42 -15.92
C PHE A 160 34.56 14.20 -16.79
N ALA A 161 35.02 13.03 -16.35
CA ALA A 161 34.76 11.76 -17.02
C ALA A 161 34.67 10.62 -16.02
N LEU A 162 33.70 9.72 -16.22
CA LEU A 162 33.68 8.43 -15.52
C LEU A 162 34.94 7.62 -15.89
N ALA A 163 35.42 6.82 -14.95
CA ALA A 163 36.61 6.02 -15.13
C ALA A 163 36.27 4.70 -15.86
N LYS A 164 37.30 4.00 -16.36
CA LYS A 164 37.11 2.67 -16.99
C LYS A 164 36.46 1.68 -16.02
N GLU A 165 36.77 1.80 -14.72
CA GLU A 165 36.21 0.98 -13.65
C GLU A 165 34.68 1.08 -13.59
N ASP A 166 34.10 2.26 -13.83
CA ASP A 166 32.63 2.39 -13.85
C ASP A 166 32.00 1.59 -14.98
N PHE A 167 32.61 1.64 -16.17
CA PHE A 167 32.11 0.96 -17.37
C PHE A 167 32.36 -0.54 -17.35
N GLU A 168 33.49 -0.99 -16.81
CA GLU A 168 33.93 -2.39 -16.86
C GLU A 168 33.56 -3.19 -15.61
N LEU A 169 33.43 -2.53 -14.45
CA LEU A 169 33.32 -3.18 -13.14
C LEU A 169 32.03 -2.87 -12.38
N LYS A 170 31.32 -1.77 -12.68
CA LYS A 170 30.15 -1.33 -11.87
C LYS A 170 28.86 -1.32 -12.66
N ILE A 171 28.77 -0.51 -13.71
CA ILE A 171 27.54 -0.31 -14.50
C ILE A 171 26.97 -1.63 -15.04
N PRO A 172 27.76 -2.58 -15.61
CA PRO A 172 27.22 -3.84 -16.10
C PRO A 172 26.50 -4.66 -15.01
N TYR A 173 27.06 -4.69 -13.80
CA TYR A 173 26.51 -5.47 -12.69
C TYR A 173 25.34 -4.78 -11.99
N LEU A 174 25.30 -3.44 -12.00
CA LEU A 174 24.11 -2.69 -11.59
C LEU A 174 22.93 -2.97 -12.53
N HIS A 175 23.16 -3.09 -13.84
CA HIS A 175 22.13 -3.51 -14.80
C HIS A 175 21.69 -4.96 -14.59
N ALA A 176 22.64 -5.86 -14.28
CA ALA A 176 22.32 -7.25 -13.98
C ALA A 176 21.42 -7.37 -12.72
N ALA A 177 21.75 -6.65 -11.64
CA ALA A 177 20.91 -6.59 -10.45
C ALA A 177 19.54 -5.96 -10.74
N LYS A 178 19.49 -4.86 -11.52
CA LYS A 178 18.22 -4.23 -11.93
C LYS A 178 17.34 -5.17 -12.76
N LYS A 179 17.93 -6.04 -13.57
CA LYS A 179 17.18 -7.05 -14.35
C LYS A 179 16.53 -8.11 -13.45
N LEU A 180 17.17 -8.48 -12.34
CA LEU A 180 16.65 -9.47 -11.39
C LEU A 180 15.55 -8.87 -10.51
N VAL A 181 15.73 -7.63 -10.03
CA VAL A 181 14.83 -7.01 -9.04
C VAL A 181 13.74 -6.12 -9.67
N GLY A 182 14.00 -5.53 -10.84
CA GLY A 182 13.14 -4.54 -11.47
C GLY A 182 13.13 -3.19 -10.73
N GLU A 183 11.95 -2.56 -10.65
CA GLU A 183 11.76 -1.23 -10.03
C GLU A 183 11.90 -1.25 -8.49
N GLY A 184 12.01 -2.44 -7.88
CA GLY A 184 12.24 -2.60 -6.46
C GLY A 184 13.65 -2.18 -6.00
N LEU A 185 14.64 -2.18 -6.91
CA LEU A 185 16.05 -1.92 -6.58
C LEU A 185 16.30 -0.46 -6.19
N ARG A 186 16.88 -0.25 -5.02
CA ARG A 186 17.28 1.07 -4.52
C ARG A 186 18.80 1.19 -4.47
N LEU A 187 19.34 2.02 -5.34
CA LEU A 187 20.77 2.32 -5.36
C LEU A 187 21.08 3.57 -4.54
N PHE A 188 22.13 3.55 -3.73
CA PHE A 188 22.67 4.77 -3.13
C PHE A 188 24.18 4.87 -3.32
N ALA A 189 24.70 6.10 -3.35
CA ALA A 189 26.11 6.36 -3.63
C ALA A 189 26.82 7.08 -2.48
N SER A 190 28.12 6.83 -2.31
CA SER A 190 28.94 7.46 -1.28
C SER A 190 30.31 7.85 -1.86
N PRO A 191 30.80 9.07 -1.67
CA PRO A 191 32.18 9.42 -2.01
C PRO A 191 33.12 9.16 -0.82
N TRP A 192 34.36 8.73 -1.09
CA TRP A 192 35.42 8.56 -0.07
C TRP A 192 36.41 9.73 -0.04
N SER A 193 36.48 10.50 -1.13
CA SER A 193 37.32 11.68 -1.19
C SER A 193 36.93 12.57 -2.35
N ALA A 194 37.15 13.87 -2.19
CA ALA A 194 37.21 14.80 -3.31
C ALA A 194 38.48 14.61 -4.15
N PRO A 195 38.50 15.06 -5.43
CA PRO A 195 39.70 15.10 -6.25
C PRO A 195 40.90 15.73 -5.51
N ALA A 196 42.09 15.18 -5.74
CA ALA A 196 43.29 15.51 -4.96
C ALA A 196 43.59 17.03 -4.92
N TRP A 197 43.40 17.73 -6.04
CA TRP A 197 43.67 19.16 -6.15
C TRP A 197 42.68 20.04 -5.38
N MET A 198 41.50 19.53 -5.01
CA MET A 198 40.52 20.22 -4.16
C MET A 198 40.86 20.14 -2.67
N LYS A 199 41.68 19.16 -2.27
CA LYS A 199 42.07 18.94 -0.87
C LYS A 199 43.29 19.75 -0.47
N ASN A 200 43.33 20.18 0.79
CA ASN A 200 44.45 20.94 1.36
C ASN A 200 45.81 20.22 1.27
N THR A 201 45.80 18.88 1.31
CA THR A 201 47.00 18.04 1.21
C THR A 201 47.45 17.74 -0.22
N GLY A 202 46.63 18.06 -1.23
CA GLY A 202 46.91 17.68 -2.61
C GLY A 202 46.83 16.17 -2.86
N ARG A 203 46.19 15.39 -1.97
CA ARG A 203 46.12 13.91 -2.03
C ARG A 203 44.72 13.41 -1.65
N MET A 204 44.19 12.45 -2.41
CA MET A 204 42.95 11.72 -2.05
C MET A 204 43.14 10.83 -0.82
N ILE A 205 44.30 10.18 -0.72
CA ILE A 205 44.65 9.25 0.35
C ILE A 205 45.07 10.00 1.63
N GLY A 206 44.56 9.50 2.76
CA GLY A 206 44.90 9.94 4.10
C GLY A 206 44.13 11.17 4.54
N TRP A 207 44.58 11.76 5.66
CA TRP A 207 43.93 12.92 6.25
C TRP A 207 43.86 14.12 5.30
N GLY A 208 42.84 14.96 5.48
CA GLY A 208 42.69 16.20 4.74
C GLY A 208 41.24 16.66 4.65
N PHE A 209 41.04 17.91 4.25
CA PHE A 209 39.74 18.54 4.08
C PHE A 209 39.72 19.35 2.77
N LEU A 210 38.53 19.68 2.28
CA LEU A 210 38.36 20.58 1.13
C LEU A 210 38.94 21.96 1.43
N LYS A 211 39.66 22.53 0.47
CA LYS A 211 40.19 23.90 0.57
C LYS A 211 39.05 24.92 0.72
N GLY A 212 39.31 25.99 1.47
CA GLY A 212 38.37 27.09 1.64
C GLY A 212 37.24 26.80 2.62
N SER A 213 36.20 27.64 2.59
CA SER A 213 34.96 27.49 3.37
C SER A 213 33.83 26.92 2.50
N VAL A 214 32.69 26.58 3.12
CA VAL A 214 31.51 26.03 2.41
C VAL A 214 31.02 26.97 1.29
N ASP A 215 31.19 28.29 1.43
CA ASP A 215 30.75 29.25 0.41
C ASP A 215 31.77 29.44 -0.74
N ASP A 216 32.96 28.83 -0.61
CA ASP A 216 34.12 28.97 -1.49
C ASP A 216 34.02 28.08 -2.74
N LYS A 217 34.85 28.36 -3.75
CA LYS A 217 34.78 27.73 -5.07
C LYS A 217 35.01 26.22 -5.07
N TYR A 218 35.80 25.71 -4.12
CA TYR A 218 36.09 24.27 -4.02
C TYR A 218 34.88 23.47 -3.55
N TYR A 219 34.14 23.95 -2.55
CA TYR A 219 32.91 23.28 -2.09
C TYR A 219 31.82 23.33 -3.16
N ARG A 220 31.67 24.47 -3.87
CA ARG A 220 30.72 24.58 -5.00
C ARG A 220 31.08 23.61 -6.13
N CYS A 221 32.35 23.56 -6.51
CA CYS A 221 32.83 22.62 -7.52
C CYS A 221 32.62 21.16 -7.09
N TYR A 222 32.88 20.82 -5.81
CA TYR A 222 32.64 19.47 -5.31
C TYR A 222 31.15 19.09 -5.30
N ALA A 223 30.24 20.01 -4.96
CA ALA A 223 28.80 19.75 -5.09
C ALA A 223 28.39 19.48 -6.55
N HIS A 224 28.91 20.25 -7.51
CA HIS A 224 28.66 20.00 -8.93
C HIS A 224 29.32 18.72 -9.44
N TYR A 225 30.48 18.35 -8.91
CA TYR A 225 31.15 17.08 -9.20
C TYR A 225 30.26 15.89 -8.79
N LEU A 226 29.68 15.94 -7.59
CA LEU A 226 28.75 14.92 -7.11
C LEU A 226 27.45 14.90 -7.93
N GLN A 227 26.89 16.06 -8.27
CA GLN A 227 25.74 16.15 -9.18
C GLN A 227 26.05 15.52 -10.54
N ARG A 228 27.23 15.82 -11.11
CA ARG A 228 27.64 15.35 -12.44
C ARG A 228 27.77 13.83 -12.48
N PHE A 229 28.21 13.19 -11.40
CA PHE A 229 28.20 11.73 -11.27
C PHE A 229 26.80 11.13 -11.52
N PHE A 230 25.75 11.66 -10.89
CA PHE A 230 24.38 11.17 -11.10
C PHE A 230 23.88 11.44 -12.51
N GLU A 231 24.22 12.58 -13.09
CA GLU A 231 23.89 12.90 -14.48
C GLU A 231 24.52 11.89 -15.45
N GLU A 232 25.81 11.56 -15.27
CA GLU A 232 26.49 10.60 -16.14
C GLU A 232 25.95 9.18 -15.95
N TYR A 233 25.78 8.69 -14.72
CA TYR A 233 25.18 7.36 -14.49
C TYR A 233 23.76 7.25 -15.07
N SER A 234 22.96 8.33 -14.98
CA SER A 234 21.62 8.40 -15.57
C SER A 234 21.66 8.28 -17.10
N ARG A 235 22.67 8.86 -17.78
CA ARG A 235 22.88 8.66 -19.23
C ARG A 235 23.16 7.20 -19.59
N HIS A 236 23.69 6.42 -18.64
CA HIS A 236 23.91 4.98 -18.76
C HIS A 236 22.76 4.12 -18.20
N GLY A 237 21.59 4.72 -17.95
CA GLY A 237 20.37 4.00 -17.52
C GLY A 237 20.37 3.56 -16.06
N VAL A 238 21.31 4.07 -15.25
CA VAL A 238 21.41 3.78 -13.81
C VAL A 238 20.96 5.01 -13.02
N THR A 239 19.93 4.83 -12.21
CA THR A 239 19.35 5.89 -11.37
C THR A 239 19.52 5.56 -9.90
N PHE A 240 19.78 6.58 -9.09
CA PHE A 240 19.98 6.43 -7.66
C PHE A 240 18.78 6.93 -6.87
N TRP A 241 18.49 6.24 -5.77
CA TRP A 241 17.52 6.66 -4.77
C TRP A 241 18.08 7.74 -3.85
N GLY A 242 19.36 7.66 -3.48
CA GLY A 242 19.99 8.65 -2.61
C GLY A 242 21.51 8.59 -2.56
N MET A 243 22.10 9.38 -1.67
CA MET A 243 23.55 9.40 -1.46
C MET A 243 23.93 9.77 -0.03
N THR A 244 25.09 9.35 0.46
CA THR A 244 25.66 9.92 1.70
C THR A 244 26.52 11.15 1.39
N THR A 245 26.63 12.08 2.32
CA THR A 245 27.42 13.32 2.13
C THR A 245 28.91 13.07 1.93
N GLU A 246 29.44 12.04 2.60
CA GLU A 246 30.83 11.59 2.57
C GLU A 246 30.86 10.26 3.34
N ASN A 247 31.67 9.29 2.91
CA ASN A 247 31.94 8.05 3.62
C ASN A 247 32.91 8.32 4.79
N GLU A 248 32.50 7.98 6.03
CA GLU A 248 33.34 8.05 7.22
C GLU A 248 34.11 9.39 7.36
N PRO A 249 33.41 10.55 7.38
CA PRO A 249 34.03 11.87 7.39
C PRO A 249 34.85 12.13 8.66
N GLY A 250 34.67 11.34 9.73
CA GLY A 250 35.55 11.37 10.89
C GLY A 250 36.97 10.84 10.59
N ALA A 251 37.09 9.85 9.69
CA ALA A 251 38.34 9.20 9.36
C ALA A 251 39.34 10.15 8.69
N GLY A 252 38.87 11.07 7.85
CA GLY A 252 39.72 12.08 7.21
C GLY A 252 40.38 13.06 8.18
N GLY A 253 39.95 13.09 9.46
CA GLY A 253 40.59 13.87 10.52
C GLY A 253 41.75 13.15 11.22
N LEU A 254 41.97 11.86 10.92
CA LEU A 254 42.98 11.02 11.55
C LEU A 254 44.27 11.01 10.72
N SER A 255 45.35 11.58 11.26
CA SER A 255 46.64 11.70 10.55
C SER A 255 47.28 10.38 10.15
N PHE A 256 46.89 9.27 10.79
CA PHE A 256 47.37 7.92 10.50
C PHE A 256 46.52 7.15 9.48
N TRP A 257 45.42 7.72 8.99
CA TRP A 257 44.57 7.08 7.99
C TRP A 257 45.31 6.87 6.67
N ARG A 258 45.11 5.72 6.01
CA ARG A 258 45.99 5.25 4.93
C ARG A 258 45.36 5.09 3.55
N TRP A 259 44.05 5.29 3.42
CA TRP A 259 43.32 5.22 2.15
C TRP A 259 42.49 6.48 1.91
N GLN A 260 41.71 6.52 0.84
CA GLN A 260 40.84 7.63 0.46
C GLN A 260 39.94 8.03 1.63
N ALA A 261 40.03 9.30 2.04
CA ALA A 261 39.19 9.87 3.10
C ALA A 261 39.07 11.39 2.94
N MET A 262 38.03 12.00 3.50
CA MET A 262 37.92 13.45 3.60
C MET A 262 37.24 13.87 4.91
N TYR A 263 37.89 14.76 5.67
CA TYR A 263 37.33 15.27 6.90
C TYR A 263 36.22 16.28 6.63
N LEU A 264 35.04 16.01 7.18
CA LEU A 264 33.98 16.99 7.29
C LEU A 264 33.40 16.96 8.71
N SER A 265 33.51 18.07 9.43
CA SER A 265 32.84 18.18 10.74
C SER A 265 31.31 18.11 10.57
N ALA A 266 30.57 17.67 11.59
CA ALA A 266 29.11 17.62 11.52
C ALA A 266 28.48 18.98 11.11
N THR A 267 29.07 20.10 11.54
CA THR A 267 28.63 21.45 11.15
C THR A 267 28.91 21.71 9.66
N THR A 268 30.12 21.39 9.19
CA THR A 268 30.52 21.55 7.78
C THR A 268 29.66 20.70 6.86
N GLN A 269 29.41 19.43 7.23
CA GLN A 269 28.58 18.54 6.43
C GLN A 269 27.13 19.06 6.34
N ARG A 270 26.54 19.54 7.45
CA ARG A 270 25.20 20.19 7.43
C ARG A 270 25.19 21.38 6.48
N GLU A 271 26.15 22.29 6.62
CA GLU A 271 26.19 23.49 5.79
C GLU A 271 26.40 23.16 4.32
N PHE A 272 27.27 22.20 4.02
CA PHE A 272 27.48 21.69 2.67
C PHE A 272 26.20 21.07 2.09
N ALA A 273 25.52 20.21 2.86
CA ALA A 273 24.27 19.57 2.46
C ALA A 273 23.17 20.60 2.17
N VAL A 274 22.94 21.54 3.10
CA VAL A 274 21.88 22.54 3.02
C VAL A 274 22.16 23.58 1.93
N LYS A 275 23.37 24.15 1.90
CA LYS A 275 23.66 25.30 1.03
C LYS A 275 23.99 24.92 -0.40
N LEU A 276 24.58 23.73 -0.63
CA LEU A 276 25.15 23.37 -1.91
C LEU A 276 24.60 22.07 -2.48
N LEU A 277 24.66 20.97 -1.72
CA LEU A 277 24.37 19.65 -2.26
C LEU A 277 22.86 19.43 -2.53
N SER A 278 21.99 19.73 -1.56
CA SER A 278 20.54 19.59 -1.73
C SER A 278 19.99 20.48 -2.86
N PRO A 279 20.37 21.77 -2.96
CA PRO A 279 20.02 22.61 -4.12
C PRO A 279 20.53 22.08 -5.46
N ALA A 280 21.72 21.48 -5.51
CA ALA A 280 22.29 20.91 -6.73
C ALA A 280 21.55 19.63 -7.17
N LEU A 281 21.11 18.79 -6.24
CA LEU A 281 20.49 17.48 -6.51
C LEU A 281 18.96 17.50 -6.60
N LYS A 282 18.29 18.48 -5.99
CA LYS A 282 16.81 18.60 -5.92
C LYS A 282 16.08 17.41 -5.24
N LYS A 283 16.70 16.83 -4.20
CA LYS A 283 16.26 15.85 -3.15
C LYS A 283 16.98 14.47 -3.18
N SER A 284 17.06 13.86 -1.98
CA SER A 284 17.76 12.64 -1.55
C SER A 284 19.21 12.78 -1.05
N ILE A 285 19.39 13.13 0.23
CA ILE A 285 20.70 13.07 0.93
C ILE A 285 20.58 12.36 2.30
N LEU A 286 21.46 11.38 2.51
CA LEU A 286 21.70 10.65 3.76
C LEU A 286 22.88 11.26 4.52
N PHE A 287 22.84 11.16 5.85
CA PHE A 287 23.79 11.86 6.70
C PHE A 287 24.36 10.98 7.83
N GLU A 288 25.61 11.14 8.26
CA GLU A 288 26.25 10.22 9.24
C GLU A 288 26.15 10.61 10.74
N SER A 289 25.59 11.77 11.13
CA SER A 289 25.46 12.23 12.54
C SER A 289 24.29 13.19 12.85
N ALA A 290 23.50 12.94 13.90
CA ALA A 290 22.16 13.54 14.10
C ALA A 290 22.07 14.94 14.79
N GLN A 291 22.62 15.09 16.00
CA GLN A 291 22.16 16.13 16.95
C GLN A 291 22.46 17.57 16.54
N LYS A 292 23.63 17.84 15.96
CA LYS A 292 24.04 19.20 15.54
C LYS A 292 23.33 19.68 14.27
N ILE A 293 22.57 18.80 13.62
CA ILE A 293 22.15 18.94 12.23
C ILE A 293 20.66 19.13 12.13
N TYR A 294 19.92 18.27 12.83
CA TYR A 294 18.49 18.44 13.04
C TYR A 294 18.14 19.56 14.03
N GLY A 295 19.15 20.22 14.62
CA GLY A 295 18.96 21.42 15.44
C GLY A 295 18.51 22.67 14.67
N THR A 296 18.39 22.62 13.33
CA THR A 296 17.96 23.74 12.47
C THR A 296 16.89 23.31 11.47
N PRO A 297 15.81 24.08 11.23
CA PRO A 297 14.75 23.76 10.26
C PRO A 297 15.25 23.45 8.84
N GLU A 298 16.29 24.13 8.38
CA GLU A 298 16.83 23.94 7.02
C GLU A 298 17.54 22.59 6.89
N GLY A 299 18.22 22.15 7.95
CA GLY A 299 18.83 20.82 8.02
C GLY A 299 17.79 19.69 8.07
N VAL A 300 16.62 19.94 8.66
CA VAL A 300 15.48 19.02 8.67
C VAL A 300 14.92 18.79 7.26
N GLU A 301 14.84 19.84 6.45
CA GLU A 301 14.29 19.78 5.10
C GLU A 301 15.28 19.15 4.10
N ALA A 302 16.58 19.43 4.25
CA ALA A 302 17.60 19.03 3.30
C ALA A 302 18.08 17.57 3.42
N ILE A 303 17.83 16.90 4.55
CA ILE A 303 18.36 15.57 4.88
C ILE A 303 17.21 14.61 5.16
N ASP A 304 17.18 13.48 4.46
CA ASP A 304 16.07 12.53 4.49
C ASP A 304 16.21 11.45 5.59
N GLY A 305 17.45 11.12 5.97
CA GLY A 305 17.73 10.11 6.98
C GLY A 305 19.19 10.07 7.40
N ILE A 306 19.51 9.14 8.31
CA ILE A 306 20.85 8.93 8.85
C ILE A 306 21.43 7.60 8.39
N ALA A 307 22.65 7.61 7.87
CA ALA A 307 23.46 6.43 7.56
C ALA A 307 24.37 6.09 8.76
N VAL A 308 24.47 4.81 9.14
CA VAL A 308 25.32 4.32 10.25
C VAL A 308 26.16 3.13 9.83
N HIS A 309 27.36 3.00 10.43
CA HIS A 309 28.31 1.90 10.21
C HIS A 309 28.52 1.10 11.51
N TRP A 310 28.92 -0.17 11.37
CA TRP A 310 28.98 -1.15 12.47
C TRP A 310 30.28 -1.19 13.30
N TYR A 311 31.41 -0.68 12.80
CA TYR A 311 32.78 -1.04 13.26
C TYR A 311 33.21 -0.65 14.69
N ALA A 312 32.33 -0.03 15.48
CA ALA A 312 32.58 0.32 16.88
C ALA A 312 31.74 -0.58 17.81
N PRO A 313 32.09 -0.71 19.11
CA PRO A 313 31.28 -1.48 20.05
C PRO A 313 29.81 -1.06 19.97
N SER A 314 28.93 -2.04 19.75
CA SER A 314 27.51 -1.79 19.50
C SER A 314 26.91 -0.94 20.62
N ASN A 315 26.29 0.18 20.24
CA ASN A 315 25.65 1.11 21.16
C ASN A 315 24.26 1.45 20.64
N TYR A 316 23.38 0.44 20.66
CA TYR A 316 22.03 0.52 20.11
C TYR A 316 21.18 1.61 20.80
N ASP A 317 21.48 1.96 22.06
CA ASP A 317 20.86 3.09 22.76
C ASP A 317 21.01 4.42 21.98
N LYS A 318 22.08 4.60 21.20
CA LYS A 318 22.25 5.79 20.36
C LYS A 318 21.29 5.80 19.17
N LEU A 319 20.94 4.64 18.62
CA LEU A 319 19.97 4.52 17.53
C LEU A 319 18.59 4.91 18.03
N GLU A 320 18.16 4.37 19.19
CA GLU A 320 16.89 4.74 19.82
C GLU A 320 16.87 6.24 20.19
N LYS A 321 17.95 6.79 20.76
CA LYS A 321 18.05 8.24 21.03
C LYS A 321 18.00 9.09 19.76
N THR A 322 18.58 8.59 18.67
CA THR A 322 18.59 9.28 17.37
C THR A 322 17.18 9.31 16.78
N HIS A 323 16.47 8.18 16.80
CA HIS A 323 15.08 8.11 16.38
C HIS A 323 14.19 9.01 17.26
N ASN A 324 14.33 8.94 18.59
CA ASN A 324 13.54 9.78 19.50
C ASN A 324 13.78 11.28 19.30
N LEU A 325 14.97 11.67 18.84
CA LEU A 325 15.25 13.06 18.48
C LEU A 325 14.47 13.49 17.22
N ARG A 326 14.33 12.60 16.23
CA ARG A 326 13.68 12.84 14.94
C ARG A 326 12.99 11.59 14.38
N PRO A 327 11.77 11.27 14.86
CA PRO A 327 11.07 10.05 14.47
C PRO A 327 10.58 10.08 13.02
N ASP A 328 10.53 11.27 12.41
CA ASP A 328 10.16 11.48 11.01
C ASP A 328 11.32 11.23 10.02
N LYS A 329 12.51 10.89 10.52
CA LYS A 329 13.70 10.59 9.72
C LYS A 329 14.12 9.14 9.93
N PHE A 330 14.44 8.45 8.83
CA PHE A 330 14.85 7.05 8.91
C PHE A 330 16.33 6.90 9.29
N ILE A 331 16.70 5.71 9.78
CA ILE A 331 18.09 5.31 10.03
C ILE A 331 18.39 4.10 9.14
N LEU A 332 19.46 4.15 8.35
CA LEU A 332 19.89 3.07 7.46
C LEU A 332 21.29 2.60 7.88
N ALA A 333 21.47 1.31 8.15
CA ALA A 333 22.80 0.73 8.25
C ALA A 333 23.38 0.62 6.84
N SER A 334 24.31 1.50 6.51
CA SER A 334 24.80 1.69 5.13
C SER A 334 26.06 0.89 4.83
N GLU A 335 26.73 0.34 5.84
CA GLU A 335 27.94 -0.44 5.68
C GLU A 335 28.24 -1.27 6.94
N ALA A 336 28.60 -2.53 6.74
CA ALA A 336 29.14 -3.42 7.76
C ALA A 336 29.99 -4.53 7.14
N CYS A 337 31.06 -4.93 7.82
CA CYS A 337 31.86 -6.11 7.47
C CYS A 337 32.59 -6.72 8.67
N THR A 338 32.86 -8.02 8.61
CA THR A 338 33.76 -8.73 9.54
C THR A 338 35.16 -8.88 8.95
N GLY A 339 36.12 -9.32 9.77
CA GLY A 339 37.53 -9.41 9.35
C GLY A 339 38.29 -8.08 9.32
N HIS A 340 37.64 -6.97 9.65
CA HIS A 340 38.27 -5.64 9.77
C HIS A 340 39.19 -5.48 11.00
N ARG A 341 39.20 -6.44 11.93
CA ARG A 341 40.05 -6.39 13.14
C ARG A 341 41.47 -6.82 12.77
N ARG A 342 42.49 -6.04 13.16
CA ARG A 342 43.92 -6.29 12.79
C ARG A 342 44.43 -7.72 12.99
N SER A 343 43.89 -8.49 13.94
CA SER A 343 44.25 -9.89 14.18
C SER A 343 43.68 -10.88 13.14
N GLU A 344 42.75 -10.43 12.29
CA GLU A 344 41.85 -11.26 11.50
C GLU A 344 41.56 -10.69 10.09
N HIS A 345 42.45 -9.84 9.54
CA HIS A 345 42.38 -9.23 8.17
C HIS A 345 42.50 -10.27 7.05
N LYS A 346 41.50 -11.14 6.93
CA LYS A 346 41.33 -12.12 5.86
C LYS A 346 39.95 -12.78 5.93
N PRO A 347 39.49 -13.39 4.83
CA PRO A 347 38.38 -14.33 4.86
C PRO A 347 38.66 -15.53 5.78
N LEU A 348 37.64 -15.97 6.52
CA LEU A 348 37.65 -17.22 7.26
C LEU A 348 36.53 -18.10 6.70
N LEU A 349 36.89 -19.01 5.79
CA LEU A 349 35.92 -19.87 5.12
C LEU A 349 35.17 -20.73 6.15
N GLY A 350 33.85 -20.61 6.15
CA GLY A 350 32.94 -21.35 7.01
C GLY A 350 32.84 -20.87 8.46
N ASP A 351 33.36 -19.69 8.80
CA ASP A 351 33.33 -19.20 10.18
C ASP A 351 31.91 -18.82 10.64
N TRP A 352 31.33 -19.68 11.49
CA TRP A 352 29.98 -19.49 12.03
C TRP A 352 29.87 -18.26 12.94
N SER A 353 30.96 -17.88 13.62
CA SER A 353 30.95 -16.74 14.53
C SER A 353 30.68 -15.42 13.79
N ARG A 354 31.25 -15.23 12.59
CA ARG A 354 30.96 -14.09 11.71
C ARG A 354 29.50 -14.04 11.25
N GLY A 355 28.91 -15.21 10.95
CA GLY A 355 27.48 -15.31 10.64
C GLY A 355 26.58 -14.88 11.82
N LYS A 356 26.92 -15.30 13.04
CA LYS A 356 26.21 -14.87 14.24
C LYS A 356 26.34 -13.39 14.53
N GLU A 357 27.54 -12.81 14.33
CA GLU A 357 27.75 -11.37 14.48
C GLU A 357 26.83 -10.58 13.55
N TYR A 358 26.69 -10.98 12.28
CA TYR A 358 25.75 -10.38 11.32
C TYR A 358 24.31 -10.49 11.80
N ALA A 359 23.83 -11.70 12.12
CA ALA A 359 22.44 -11.89 12.52
C ALA A 359 22.09 -11.11 13.79
N HIS A 360 23.01 -11.10 14.77
CA HIS A 360 22.84 -10.37 16.02
C HIS A 360 22.79 -8.87 15.80
N ASP A 361 23.64 -8.33 14.93
CA ASP A 361 23.66 -6.90 14.64
C ASP A 361 22.40 -6.45 13.87
N ILE A 362 22.05 -7.16 12.78
CA ILE A 362 20.83 -6.87 12.01
C ILE A 362 19.60 -6.88 12.91
N LEU A 363 19.44 -7.91 13.75
CA LEU A 363 18.30 -8.01 14.67
C LEU A 363 18.24 -6.81 15.63
N ASN A 364 19.38 -6.39 16.19
CA ASN A 364 19.40 -5.26 17.12
C ASN A 364 19.23 -3.91 16.41
N ASP A 365 19.73 -3.74 15.20
CA ASP A 365 19.50 -2.55 14.40
C ASP A 365 18.00 -2.38 14.08
N LEU A 366 17.33 -3.44 13.63
CA LEU A 366 15.88 -3.45 13.38
C LEU A 366 15.09 -3.19 14.67
N ARG A 367 15.51 -3.75 15.81
CA ARG A 367 14.93 -3.44 17.12
C ARG A 367 15.04 -1.95 17.48
N ASN A 368 16.01 -1.24 16.92
CA ASN A 368 16.32 0.15 17.25
C ASN A 368 16.11 1.12 16.08
N TRP A 369 15.03 0.92 15.31
CA TRP A 369 14.51 1.84 14.29
C TRP A 369 15.34 1.94 13.00
N VAL A 370 16.33 1.08 12.81
CA VAL A 370 16.99 0.96 11.51
C VAL A 370 16.00 0.35 10.51
N VAL A 371 15.92 0.95 9.32
CA VAL A 371 14.98 0.56 8.26
C VAL A 371 15.56 -0.46 7.28
N GLY A 372 16.86 -0.70 7.31
CA GLY A 372 17.52 -1.61 6.39
C GLY A 372 19.00 -1.76 6.69
N TRP A 373 19.63 -2.79 6.11
CA TRP A 373 21.01 -3.14 6.42
C TRP A 373 21.79 -3.49 5.16
N THR A 374 22.95 -2.85 4.99
CA THR A 374 23.79 -2.96 3.79
C THR A 374 25.15 -3.54 4.16
N ASP A 375 25.43 -4.74 3.67
CA ASP A 375 26.75 -5.37 3.73
C ASP A 375 27.80 -4.58 2.94
N TRP A 376 29.08 -4.86 3.18
CA TRP A 376 30.17 -4.21 2.46
C TRP A 376 30.39 -4.74 1.05
N ASN A 377 31.38 -5.59 0.81
CA ASN A 377 31.65 -6.11 -0.52
C ASN A 377 30.76 -7.32 -0.81
N LEU A 378 29.95 -7.28 -1.88
CA LEU A 378 29.14 -8.42 -2.30
C LEU A 378 29.97 -9.71 -2.49
N CYS A 379 31.21 -9.59 -2.95
CA CYS A 379 32.14 -10.70 -3.00
C CYS A 379 33.60 -10.24 -2.97
N LEU A 380 34.48 -11.09 -2.45
CA LEU A 380 35.94 -10.90 -2.43
C LEU A 380 36.66 -12.19 -2.83
N ASP A 381 37.95 -12.13 -3.11
CA ASP A 381 38.78 -13.32 -3.34
C ASP A 381 39.18 -14.04 -2.02
N LEU A 382 39.96 -15.12 -2.13
CA LEU A 382 40.47 -15.88 -0.99
C LEU A 382 41.41 -15.09 -0.05
N GLU A 383 41.97 -13.96 -0.50
CA GLU A 383 42.78 -13.08 0.32
C GLU A 383 41.94 -11.97 0.99
N GLY A 384 40.71 -11.75 0.53
CA GLY A 384 39.83 -10.66 0.98
C GLY A 384 40.02 -9.38 0.19
N GLY A 385 40.45 -9.49 -1.07
CA GLY A 385 40.76 -8.38 -1.96
C GLY A 385 40.10 -8.48 -3.35
N PRO A 386 40.63 -7.72 -4.33
CA PRO A 386 41.78 -6.82 -4.23
C PRO A 386 41.50 -5.56 -3.39
N ASN A 387 42.53 -4.99 -2.76
CA ASN A 387 42.42 -3.77 -1.95
C ASN A 387 43.71 -2.94 -2.06
N LEU A 388 43.58 -1.63 -2.29
CA LEU A 388 44.65 -0.66 -2.54
C LEU A 388 45.75 -0.69 -1.48
N VAL A 389 45.35 -0.86 -0.22
CA VAL A 389 46.22 -0.71 0.95
C VAL A 389 46.37 -2.00 1.75
N ARG A 390 45.89 -3.14 1.20
CA ARG A 390 45.81 -4.44 1.87
C ARG A 390 45.00 -4.39 3.18
N ASN A 391 43.94 -3.58 3.18
CA ASN A 391 42.93 -3.57 4.24
C ASN A 391 41.90 -4.68 4.00
N PHE A 392 42.37 -5.92 3.96
CA PHE A 392 41.52 -7.08 3.64
C PHE A 392 40.49 -7.34 4.73
N VAL A 393 39.30 -7.76 4.30
CA VAL A 393 38.14 -8.11 5.15
C VAL A 393 37.49 -9.39 4.63
N ASP A 394 36.44 -9.88 5.28
CA ASP A 394 35.61 -10.98 4.76
C ASP A 394 34.44 -10.44 3.93
N ALA A 395 33.81 -11.32 3.15
CA ALA A 395 32.57 -11.04 2.42
C ALA A 395 31.63 -12.24 2.52
N PRO A 396 30.30 -12.06 2.44
CA PRO A 396 29.38 -13.19 2.50
C PRO A 396 29.54 -14.17 1.33
N ILE A 397 30.14 -13.76 0.21
CA ILE A 397 30.59 -14.67 -0.85
C ILE A 397 32.09 -14.51 -1.13
N ILE A 398 32.82 -15.63 -1.16
CA ILE A 398 34.25 -15.67 -1.51
C ILE A 398 34.46 -16.35 -2.87
N VAL A 399 35.17 -15.71 -3.78
CA VAL A 399 35.43 -16.18 -5.14
C VAL A 399 36.76 -16.91 -5.22
N ASN A 400 36.73 -18.12 -5.77
CA ASN A 400 37.92 -18.87 -6.16
C ASN A 400 37.99 -18.95 -7.69
N ALA A 401 38.55 -17.90 -8.29
CA ALA A 401 38.65 -17.76 -9.75
C ALA A 401 39.43 -18.92 -10.40
N SER A 402 40.47 -19.44 -9.74
CA SER A 402 41.28 -20.54 -10.27
C SER A 402 40.50 -21.84 -10.47
N ALA A 403 39.47 -22.05 -9.65
CA ALA A 403 38.57 -23.20 -9.73
C ALA A 403 37.23 -22.87 -10.43
N GLY A 404 37.00 -21.61 -10.81
CA GLY A 404 35.77 -21.15 -11.46
C GLY A 404 34.52 -21.28 -10.57
N GLU A 405 34.69 -21.17 -9.26
CA GLU A 405 33.65 -21.40 -8.23
C GLU A 405 33.64 -20.27 -7.18
N PHE A 406 32.59 -20.23 -6.37
CA PHE A 406 32.48 -19.34 -5.21
C PHE A 406 31.91 -20.10 -4.00
N TYR A 407 32.15 -19.55 -2.81
CA TYR A 407 31.70 -20.08 -1.53
C TYR A 407 30.75 -19.06 -0.88
N LYS A 408 29.52 -19.46 -0.59
CA LYS A 408 28.63 -18.70 0.31
C LYS A 408 29.12 -18.94 1.72
N GLN A 409 29.33 -17.89 2.51
CA GLN A 409 29.79 -17.96 3.90
C GLN A 409 28.59 -18.07 4.86
N PRO A 410 28.78 -18.42 6.15
CA PRO A 410 27.72 -18.32 7.16
C PRO A 410 27.02 -16.95 7.22
N MET A 411 27.76 -15.86 6.92
CA MET A 411 27.22 -14.51 6.79
C MET A 411 26.13 -14.41 5.72
N PHE A 412 26.25 -15.13 4.61
CA PHE A 412 25.24 -15.14 3.54
C PHE A 412 23.91 -15.69 4.06
N TYR A 413 23.95 -16.80 4.80
CA TYR A 413 22.75 -17.41 5.37
C TYR A 413 22.19 -16.58 6.52
N ALA A 414 23.04 -15.93 7.32
CA ALA A 414 22.61 -14.98 8.33
C ALA A 414 21.83 -13.81 7.71
N LEU A 415 22.31 -13.23 6.61
CA LEU A 415 21.61 -12.20 5.84
C LEU A 415 20.30 -12.71 5.24
N ALA A 416 20.29 -13.97 4.77
CA ALA A 416 19.12 -14.59 4.18
C ALA A 416 17.94 -14.74 5.17
N HIS A 417 18.22 -14.99 6.45
CA HIS A 417 17.18 -15.05 7.50
C HIS A 417 16.36 -13.75 7.65
N PHE A 418 16.88 -12.62 7.15
CA PHE A 418 16.18 -11.34 7.10
C PHE A 418 15.75 -11.03 5.65
N SER A 419 16.72 -10.81 4.75
CA SER A 419 16.46 -10.34 3.37
C SER A 419 15.45 -11.18 2.58
N ARG A 420 15.42 -12.50 2.78
CA ARG A 420 14.52 -13.40 2.05
C ARG A 420 13.09 -13.40 2.56
N PHE A 421 12.93 -13.21 3.86
CA PHE A 421 11.65 -13.34 4.57
C PHE A 421 11.05 -11.99 4.94
N VAL A 422 11.85 -10.94 4.86
CA VAL A 422 11.49 -9.55 5.20
C VAL A 422 11.73 -8.70 3.96
N PRO A 423 10.83 -8.77 2.97
CA PRO A 423 11.00 -7.96 1.77
C PRO A 423 10.84 -6.47 2.08
N ARG A 424 10.99 -5.69 1.01
CA ARG A 424 10.84 -4.24 1.11
C ARG A 424 9.37 -3.90 1.37
N ASP A 425 9.17 -2.84 2.16
CA ASP A 425 7.87 -2.33 2.60
C ASP A 425 7.18 -3.19 3.68
N SER A 426 7.83 -4.28 4.15
CA SER A 426 7.52 -4.95 5.44
C SER A 426 7.39 -3.94 6.58
N VAL A 427 6.52 -4.21 7.57
CA VAL A 427 6.38 -3.36 8.78
C VAL A 427 6.85 -4.11 10.01
N VAL A 428 7.76 -3.51 10.77
CA VAL A 428 8.16 -4.03 12.08
C VAL A 428 7.00 -3.84 13.06
N ILE A 429 6.60 -4.91 13.75
CA ILE A 429 5.62 -4.91 14.82
C ILE A 429 6.25 -5.36 16.14
N SER A 430 5.57 -5.08 17.24
CA SER A 430 6.12 -5.32 18.57
C SER A 430 5.98 -6.78 18.97
N SER A 431 6.96 -7.27 19.71
CA SER A 431 6.88 -8.56 20.42
C SER A 431 7.20 -8.34 21.90
N THR A 432 7.14 -9.38 22.71
CA THR A 432 7.55 -9.35 24.12
C THR A 432 8.05 -10.73 24.49
N LEU A 433 9.24 -10.80 25.07
CA LEU A 433 9.80 -12.05 25.57
C LEU A 433 9.44 -12.22 27.04
N PHE A 434 8.96 -13.40 27.41
CA PHE A 434 8.71 -13.83 28.77
C PHE A 434 9.67 -14.97 29.08
N THR A 435 10.48 -14.80 30.12
CA THR A 435 11.36 -15.87 30.60
C THR A 435 10.55 -16.99 31.25
N ALA A 436 11.20 -18.13 31.50
CA ALA A 436 10.59 -19.32 32.09
C ALA A 436 9.93 -19.08 33.48
N ASP A 437 10.37 -18.07 34.22
CA ASP A 437 9.82 -17.63 35.51
C ASP A 437 8.72 -16.56 35.38
N GLY A 438 8.37 -16.16 34.15
CA GLY A 438 7.37 -15.15 33.85
C GLY A 438 7.88 -13.71 33.85
N THR A 439 9.20 -13.48 33.97
CA THR A 439 9.76 -12.13 33.88
C THR A 439 9.60 -11.58 32.47
N LYS A 440 8.97 -10.40 32.38
CA LYS A 440 8.78 -9.67 31.12
C LYS A 440 10.10 -9.00 30.72
N LEU A 441 10.65 -9.42 29.60
CA LEU A 441 11.74 -8.74 28.91
C LEU A 441 11.17 -8.07 27.65
N PRO A 442 11.34 -6.75 27.47
CA PRO A 442 10.98 -6.12 26.21
C PRO A 442 11.86 -6.74 25.11
N ASP A 443 11.23 -7.44 24.18
CA ASP A 443 11.83 -7.87 22.92
C ASP A 443 11.12 -7.09 21.81
N LYS A 444 11.80 -6.71 20.75
CA LYS A 444 11.30 -5.73 19.78
C LYS A 444 11.50 -6.19 18.34
N THR A 445 11.08 -7.40 17.98
CA THR A 445 11.11 -7.77 16.56
C THR A 445 10.07 -8.84 16.22
N LEU A 446 9.21 -8.46 15.29
CA LEU A 446 8.48 -9.30 14.36
C LEU A 446 8.19 -8.41 13.13
N GLU A 447 8.16 -8.95 11.93
CA GLU A 447 7.85 -8.19 10.70
C GLU A 447 6.62 -8.78 10.00
N GLU A 448 5.78 -7.90 9.45
CA GLU A 448 4.60 -8.25 8.67
C GLU A 448 4.79 -7.83 7.21
N GLU A 449 4.69 -8.77 6.27
CA GLU A 449 4.54 -8.48 4.83
C GLU A 449 3.73 -9.54 4.12
N ASN A 450 3.00 -9.13 3.07
CA ASN A 450 2.24 -10.03 2.19
C ASN A 450 1.19 -10.88 2.93
N GLY A 451 0.69 -10.34 4.06
CA GLY A 451 -0.26 -11.04 4.91
C GLY A 451 0.40 -12.22 5.62
N LEU A 452 1.72 -12.20 5.81
CA LEU A 452 2.47 -13.16 6.62
C LEU A 452 3.12 -12.44 7.81
N ARG A 453 3.33 -13.18 8.89
CA ARG A 453 4.10 -12.77 10.07
C ARG A 453 5.43 -13.51 10.08
N VAL A 454 6.51 -12.79 10.39
CA VAL A 454 7.89 -13.30 10.35
C VAL A 454 8.61 -12.99 11.65
N LEU A 455 9.11 -14.05 12.31
CA LEU A 455 9.87 -13.97 13.55
C LEU A 455 11.28 -14.53 13.35
N VAL A 456 12.30 -13.70 13.53
CA VAL A 456 13.70 -14.15 13.55
C VAL A 456 14.16 -14.34 15.00
N LEU A 457 14.68 -15.53 15.30
CA LEU A 457 15.15 -15.97 16.61
C LEU A 457 16.61 -16.40 16.50
N ILE A 458 17.43 -15.99 17.48
CA ILE A 458 18.84 -16.39 17.57
C ILE A 458 19.02 -17.13 18.89
N ASN A 459 19.48 -18.38 18.85
CA ASN A 459 19.87 -19.13 20.03
C ASN A 459 21.40 -19.15 20.15
N PRO A 460 22.01 -18.33 21.02
CA PRO A 460 23.46 -18.30 21.18
C PRO A 460 24.00 -19.46 22.04
N ASP A 461 23.12 -20.23 22.70
CA ASP A 461 23.53 -21.33 23.57
C ASP A 461 23.78 -22.61 22.80
N GLN A 462 24.68 -23.44 23.30
CA GLN A 462 25.02 -24.73 22.68
C GLN A 462 23.92 -25.80 22.86
N SER A 463 22.97 -25.59 23.76
CA SER A 463 21.86 -26.51 23.99
C SER A 463 20.64 -26.16 23.17
N LEU A 464 19.88 -27.19 22.79
CA LEU A 464 18.55 -27.02 22.21
C LEU A 464 17.63 -26.34 23.23
N ARG A 465 16.87 -25.35 22.77
CA ARG A 465 15.84 -24.63 23.54
C ARG A 465 14.51 -24.69 22.80
N ASN A 466 13.43 -24.99 23.50
CA ASN A 466 12.09 -24.83 22.95
C ASN A 466 11.56 -23.45 23.35
N ILE A 467 11.07 -22.68 22.37
CA ILE A 467 10.43 -21.38 22.58
C ILE A 467 8.95 -21.49 22.23
N SER A 468 8.09 -20.99 23.12
CA SER A 468 6.67 -20.80 22.82
C SER A 468 6.52 -19.51 22.03
N VAL A 469 5.97 -19.56 20.82
CA VAL A 469 5.58 -18.38 20.04
C VAL A 469 4.06 -18.25 20.17
N PHE A 470 3.60 -17.17 20.78
CA PHE A 470 2.19 -16.89 20.97
C PHE A 470 1.80 -15.61 20.26
N ASP A 471 0.75 -15.68 19.46
CA ASP A 471 0.33 -14.60 18.60
C ASP A 471 -0.98 -14.03 19.14
N GLU A 472 -0.91 -12.86 19.80
CA GLU A 472 -1.99 -12.38 20.68
C GLU A 472 -3.28 -12.07 19.91
N VAL A 473 -3.14 -11.58 18.67
CA VAL A 473 -4.27 -11.30 17.78
C VAL A 473 -4.96 -12.58 17.30
N GLU A 474 -4.19 -13.67 17.13
CA GLU A 474 -4.70 -14.92 16.55
C GLU A 474 -5.18 -15.92 17.59
N GLY A 475 -4.75 -15.74 18.85
CA GLY A 475 -4.96 -16.71 19.92
C GLY A 475 -4.24 -18.04 19.67
N ARG A 476 -3.21 -18.07 18.82
CA ARG A 476 -2.49 -19.30 18.42
C ARG A 476 -1.12 -19.37 19.05
N ARG A 477 -0.69 -20.61 19.32
CA ARG A 477 0.61 -20.92 19.93
C ARG A 477 1.33 -22.02 19.17
N TRP A 478 2.63 -21.86 19.00
CA TRP A 478 3.54 -22.89 18.48
C TRP A 478 4.72 -23.08 19.43
N THR A 479 5.24 -24.30 19.51
CA THR A 479 6.48 -24.59 20.24
C THR A 479 7.59 -24.79 19.22
N VAL A 480 8.40 -23.76 19.00
CA VAL A 480 9.49 -23.76 18.01
C VAL A 480 10.77 -24.29 18.64
N PRO A 481 11.36 -25.39 18.11
CA PRO A 481 12.65 -25.88 18.58
C PRO A 481 13.79 -25.04 17.99
N LEU A 482 14.59 -24.44 18.86
CA LEU A 482 15.82 -23.75 18.51
C LEU A 482 17.00 -24.68 18.79
N ALA A 483 17.66 -25.15 17.73
CA ALA A 483 18.89 -25.92 17.87
C ALA A 483 19.98 -25.09 18.58
N GLY A 484 20.97 -25.77 19.16
CA GLY A 484 22.10 -25.10 19.77
C GLY A 484 22.87 -24.26 18.74
N ASP A 485 23.24 -23.04 19.11
CA ASP A 485 24.02 -22.10 18.33
C ASP A 485 23.44 -21.81 16.93
N SER A 486 22.13 -21.58 16.85
CA SER A 486 21.37 -21.50 15.58
C SER A 486 20.66 -20.16 15.36
N ILE A 487 20.34 -19.90 14.09
CA ILE A 487 19.43 -18.83 13.65
C ILE A 487 18.18 -19.49 13.09
N VAL A 488 17.00 -19.01 13.51
CA VAL A 488 15.71 -19.54 13.10
C VAL A 488 14.80 -18.43 12.61
N THR A 489 14.19 -18.58 11.44
CA THR A 489 13.11 -17.68 10.96
C THR A 489 11.80 -18.46 10.90
N ALA A 490 10.80 -18.04 11.67
CA ALA A 490 9.46 -18.59 11.67
C ALA A 490 8.50 -17.70 10.88
N VAL A 491 7.62 -18.31 10.08
CA VAL A 491 6.69 -17.65 9.15
C VAL A 491 5.30 -18.28 9.29
N TRP A 492 4.26 -17.47 9.42
CA TRP A 492 2.87 -17.95 9.44
C TRP A 492 1.89 -16.93 8.84
N LYS A 493 0.75 -17.40 8.35
CA LYS A 493 -0.35 -16.53 7.91
C LYS A 493 -1.23 -16.18 9.14
N PRO A 494 -1.49 -14.91 9.43
CA PRO A 494 -2.50 -14.52 10.41
C PRO A 494 -3.88 -14.99 9.92
N LYS A 495 -4.80 -15.26 10.85
CA LYS A 495 -6.18 -15.60 10.52
C LYS A 495 -6.75 -14.44 9.71
N ASN A 496 -7.36 -14.75 8.57
CA ASN A 496 -8.21 -13.78 7.89
C ASN A 496 -9.23 -13.28 8.93
N ALA A 497 -9.58 -11.99 8.90
CA ALA A 497 -10.57 -11.40 9.82
C ALA A 497 -11.92 -12.17 9.82
N PHE A 498 -12.09 -13.06 8.85
CA PHE A 498 -13.25 -13.88 8.57
C PHE A 498 -12.84 -15.33 8.28
N ASP A 499 -13.47 -16.28 8.97
CA ASP A 499 -13.46 -17.69 8.58
C ASP A 499 -14.29 -17.86 7.27
N GLN A 500 -14.11 -18.97 6.55
CA GLN A 500 -14.82 -19.22 5.27
C GLN A 500 -16.35 -19.17 5.40
N ASP A 501 -16.88 -19.36 6.61
CA ASP A 501 -18.31 -19.34 6.94
C ASP A 501 -18.84 -17.95 7.34
N SER A 502 -18.05 -16.88 7.17
CA SER A 502 -18.53 -15.52 7.46
C SER A 502 -19.36 -14.94 6.29
N PHE A 503 -20.28 -14.03 6.60
CA PHE A 503 -20.97 -13.23 5.59
C PHE A 503 -20.00 -12.40 4.72
N VAL A 504 -18.83 -11.97 5.23
CA VAL A 504 -17.84 -11.27 4.40
C VAL A 504 -17.23 -12.23 3.39
N CYS A 505 -17.28 -11.89 2.10
CA CYS A 505 -16.53 -12.65 1.09
C CYS A 505 -15.11 -12.08 1.01
N VAL A 506 -14.14 -12.93 1.33
CA VAL A 506 -12.73 -12.66 1.14
C VAL A 506 -12.37 -13.03 -0.30
N CYS A 507 -11.99 -12.02 -1.09
CA CYS A 507 -11.69 -12.16 -2.50
C CYS A 507 -10.20 -11.95 -2.79
N SER A 508 -9.65 -12.73 -3.71
CA SER A 508 -8.32 -12.62 -4.29
C SER A 508 -8.41 -12.69 -5.83
N ALA A 509 -7.26 -12.76 -6.50
CA ALA A 509 -7.20 -13.02 -7.94
C ALA A 509 -7.83 -14.37 -8.34
N GLU A 510 -7.78 -15.38 -7.47
CA GLU A 510 -8.17 -16.75 -7.78
C GLU A 510 -9.51 -17.16 -7.17
N HIS A 511 -9.93 -16.47 -6.11
CA HIS A 511 -11.12 -16.81 -5.36
C HIS A 511 -11.96 -15.57 -5.10
N CYS A 512 -13.20 -15.55 -5.59
CA CYS A 512 -14.17 -14.53 -5.22
C CYS A 512 -15.58 -15.04 -5.55
N ASP A 513 -16.57 -14.76 -4.72
CA ASP A 513 -17.94 -15.10 -5.06
C ASP A 513 -18.48 -14.21 -6.19
N SER A 514 -19.56 -14.64 -6.84
CA SER A 514 -20.24 -13.86 -7.86
C SER A 514 -21.73 -14.19 -7.82
N PRO A 515 -22.63 -13.21 -8.00
CA PRO A 515 -24.06 -13.48 -8.07
C PRO A 515 -24.37 -14.45 -9.20
N GLU A 516 -25.14 -15.50 -8.90
CA GLU A 516 -25.62 -16.42 -9.92
C GLU A 516 -26.45 -15.70 -10.98
N ALA A 517 -26.29 -16.09 -12.24
CA ALA A 517 -27.03 -15.50 -13.35
C ALA A 517 -28.55 -15.71 -13.19
N ILE A 518 -29.36 -14.75 -13.65
CA ILE A 518 -30.84 -14.85 -13.65
C ILE A 518 -31.29 -16.12 -14.39
N GLY A 519 -30.53 -16.52 -15.42
CA GLY A 519 -30.84 -17.65 -16.29
C GLY A 519 -31.89 -17.28 -17.34
N ASP A 520 -32.29 -18.26 -18.14
CA ASP A 520 -33.35 -18.07 -19.14
C ASP A 520 -34.74 -18.21 -18.50
N LEU A 521 -35.55 -17.15 -18.58
CA LEU A 521 -36.93 -17.08 -18.09
C LEU A 521 -37.97 -17.24 -19.21
N ASN A 522 -37.56 -17.54 -20.44
CA ASN A 522 -38.43 -17.57 -21.62
C ASN A 522 -39.47 -18.71 -21.57
N ASP A 523 -39.13 -19.86 -20.98
CA ASP A 523 -39.95 -21.09 -21.09
C ASP A 523 -40.61 -21.56 -19.79
N SER A 524 -40.30 -20.94 -18.64
CA SER A 524 -40.50 -21.62 -17.35
C SER A 524 -41.74 -21.22 -16.54
N HIS A 525 -42.42 -20.11 -16.83
CA HIS A 525 -43.44 -19.51 -15.94
C HIS A 525 -42.98 -19.29 -14.48
N LYS A 526 -41.69 -19.49 -14.19
CA LYS A 526 -41.11 -19.44 -12.85
C LYS A 526 -40.82 -18.01 -12.42
N LEU A 527 -40.73 -17.84 -11.12
CA LEU A 527 -40.13 -16.68 -10.47
C LEU A 527 -38.79 -17.12 -9.89
N VAL A 528 -37.72 -16.37 -10.19
CA VAL A 528 -36.40 -16.57 -9.59
C VAL A 528 -36.25 -15.51 -8.51
N TYR A 529 -35.75 -15.88 -7.34
CA TYR A 529 -35.48 -14.91 -6.29
C TYR A 529 -34.11 -15.11 -5.66
N TYR A 530 -33.55 -14.01 -5.19
CA TYR A 530 -32.22 -13.92 -4.60
C TYR A 530 -32.34 -13.44 -3.17
N VAL A 531 -31.61 -14.07 -2.25
CA VAL A 531 -31.68 -13.76 -0.81
C VAL A 531 -30.32 -13.36 -0.29
N SER A 532 -30.28 -12.27 0.49
CA SER A 532 -29.21 -12.03 1.45
C SER A 532 -29.75 -11.90 2.87
N ASP A 533 -29.07 -12.54 3.82
CA ASP A 533 -29.44 -12.59 5.24
C ASP A 533 -28.17 -12.62 6.13
N PRO A 534 -28.25 -12.29 7.43
CA PRO A 534 -27.07 -12.26 8.31
C PRO A 534 -26.50 -13.64 8.63
N ALA A 535 -27.17 -14.74 8.26
CA ALA A 535 -26.71 -16.08 8.58
C ALA A 535 -25.53 -16.47 7.68
N ASP A 536 -25.67 -16.34 6.37
CA ASP A 536 -24.61 -16.59 5.38
C ASP A 536 -25.05 -16.39 3.91
N LYS A 537 -26.32 -16.05 3.63
CA LYS A 537 -26.76 -15.96 2.24
C LYS A 537 -26.26 -14.68 1.57
N ARG A 538 -25.52 -14.85 0.48
CA ARG A 538 -24.94 -13.76 -0.33
C ARG A 538 -25.51 -13.81 -1.74
N LEU A 539 -26.69 -13.19 -1.95
CA LEU A 539 -27.47 -13.35 -3.18
C LEU A 539 -27.68 -14.83 -3.57
N ALA A 540 -28.03 -15.67 -2.59
CA ALA A 540 -28.34 -17.07 -2.85
C ALA A 540 -29.59 -17.17 -3.75
N ARG A 541 -29.49 -17.93 -4.85
CA ARG A 541 -30.52 -18.03 -5.88
C ARG A 541 -31.48 -19.19 -5.61
N PHE A 542 -32.77 -18.93 -5.82
CA PHE A 542 -33.84 -19.92 -5.69
C PHE A 542 -34.87 -19.78 -6.81
N GLU A 543 -35.66 -20.82 -7.07
CA GLU A 543 -36.73 -20.81 -8.07
C GLU A 543 -38.06 -21.24 -7.46
N LEU A 544 -39.15 -20.58 -7.87
CA LEU A 544 -40.52 -20.93 -7.49
C LEU A 544 -41.41 -21.13 -8.72
N ALA A 545 -42.23 -22.17 -8.66
CA ALA A 545 -43.36 -22.36 -9.57
C ALA A 545 -44.55 -21.47 -9.15
N PRO A 546 -45.47 -21.13 -10.06
CA PRO A 546 -46.69 -20.38 -9.71
C PRO A 546 -47.59 -21.15 -8.75
N THR A 547 -48.22 -20.45 -7.80
CA THR A 547 -49.23 -21.04 -6.90
C THR A 547 -50.60 -21.08 -7.59
N ALA A 548 -51.41 -22.12 -7.34
CA ALA A 548 -52.73 -22.28 -7.99
C ALA A 548 -53.70 -21.12 -7.67
N ASN A 549 -54.44 -20.65 -8.69
CA ASN A 549 -55.33 -19.46 -8.64
C ASN A 549 -56.43 -19.48 -7.56
N ASN A 550 -56.74 -20.63 -6.95
CA ASN A 550 -57.85 -20.78 -6.00
C ASN A 550 -57.51 -20.46 -4.54
N ALA A 551 -56.26 -20.13 -4.22
CA ALA A 551 -55.92 -19.54 -2.93
C ALA A 551 -56.18 -18.03 -3.01
N GLY A 552 -57.41 -17.59 -2.72
CA GLY A 552 -57.63 -16.19 -2.32
C GLY A 552 -56.74 -15.85 -1.11
N THR A 553 -56.57 -14.56 -0.80
CA THR A 553 -55.82 -14.09 0.39
C THR A 553 -56.36 -14.80 1.65
N ALA A 554 -55.72 -15.90 2.03
CA ALA A 554 -56.06 -16.61 3.25
C ALA A 554 -55.80 -15.65 4.43
N LYS A 555 -56.61 -15.79 5.47
CA LYS A 555 -56.48 -15.03 6.71
C LYS A 555 -55.03 -15.17 7.22
N GLY A 556 -54.33 -14.06 7.45
CA GLY A 556 -52.93 -14.01 7.90
C GLY A 556 -51.85 -13.92 6.82
N ILE A 557 -52.17 -13.85 5.53
CA ILE A 557 -51.16 -13.70 4.45
C ILE A 557 -51.08 -12.26 3.96
N VAL A 558 -49.88 -11.68 4.04
CA VAL A 558 -49.53 -10.39 3.42
C VAL A 558 -49.25 -10.60 1.93
N GLU A 559 -49.90 -9.82 1.08
CA GLU A 559 -49.74 -9.83 -0.37
C GLU A 559 -49.15 -8.51 -0.87
N VAL A 560 -48.11 -8.58 -1.71
CA VAL A 560 -47.61 -7.45 -2.49
C VAL A 560 -48.16 -7.57 -3.90
N ARG A 561 -48.97 -6.60 -4.31
CA ARG A 561 -49.52 -6.50 -5.67
C ARG A 561 -48.66 -5.60 -6.53
N VAL A 562 -48.30 -6.06 -7.71
CA VAL A 562 -47.46 -5.34 -8.68
C VAL A 562 -48.31 -5.00 -9.91
N ASP A 563 -48.44 -3.70 -10.20
CA ASP A 563 -49.17 -3.19 -11.35
C ASP A 563 -48.23 -2.44 -12.30
N ALA A 564 -47.92 -3.09 -13.42
CA ALA A 564 -47.04 -2.55 -14.44
C ALA A 564 -47.69 -1.51 -15.37
N ALA A 565 -49.01 -1.31 -15.30
CA ALA A 565 -49.69 -0.24 -16.02
C ALA A 565 -49.39 1.12 -15.38
N GLN A 566 -49.15 1.15 -14.07
CA GLN A 566 -48.82 2.36 -13.32
C GLN A 566 -47.30 2.55 -13.25
N LYS A 567 -46.77 3.34 -14.18
CA LYS A 567 -45.34 3.68 -14.28
C LYS A 567 -45.01 5.00 -13.58
N ARG A 568 -43.83 5.08 -12.99
CA ARG A 568 -43.26 6.29 -12.39
C ARG A 568 -41.94 6.66 -13.10
N GLN A 569 -40.90 7.04 -12.36
CA GLN A 569 -39.64 7.51 -12.91
C GLN A 569 -38.82 6.40 -13.57
N ARG A 570 -37.96 6.84 -14.50
CA ARG A 570 -36.94 6.01 -15.14
C ARG A 570 -35.64 6.08 -14.33
N ILE A 571 -35.00 4.93 -14.15
CA ILE A 571 -33.74 4.77 -13.42
C ILE A 571 -32.55 5.09 -14.33
N PHE A 572 -31.67 5.97 -13.87
CA PHE A 572 -30.41 6.32 -14.54
C PHE A 572 -29.32 5.28 -14.29
N GLY A 573 -29.31 4.71 -13.09
CA GLY A 573 -28.39 3.63 -12.72
C GLY A 573 -27.88 3.73 -11.28
N PHE A 574 -26.83 2.95 -11.03
CA PHE A 574 -26.13 2.85 -9.75
C PHE A 574 -24.63 2.99 -10.00
N GLY A 575 -23.90 3.57 -9.05
CA GLY A 575 -22.48 3.83 -9.18
C GLY A 575 -21.76 4.02 -7.85
N GLY A 576 -20.46 4.32 -7.95
CA GLY A 576 -19.63 4.74 -6.83
C GLY A 576 -18.53 5.67 -7.31
N ALA A 577 -18.05 6.55 -6.43
CA ALA A 577 -17.03 7.53 -6.79
C ALA A 577 -15.61 6.92 -6.77
N PHE A 578 -14.82 7.30 -7.77
CA PHE A 578 -13.37 7.06 -7.82
C PHE A 578 -12.66 8.21 -7.13
N THR A 579 -12.62 8.17 -5.80
CA THR A 579 -11.83 9.11 -4.99
C THR A 579 -10.35 8.78 -5.08
N ASP A 580 -9.48 9.73 -4.70
CA ASP A 580 -8.04 9.46 -4.56
C ASP A 580 -7.78 8.30 -3.57
N ALA A 581 -8.60 8.19 -2.52
CA ALA A 581 -8.54 7.10 -1.56
C ALA A 581 -8.80 5.75 -2.23
N ALA A 582 -9.90 5.63 -2.98
CA ALA A 582 -10.20 4.43 -3.75
C ALA A 582 -9.10 4.11 -4.78
N GLY A 583 -8.57 5.13 -5.46
CA GLY A 583 -7.47 4.99 -6.42
C GLY A 583 -6.17 4.46 -5.77
N ILE A 584 -5.82 4.95 -4.58
CA ILE A 584 -4.65 4.49 -3.82
C ILE A 584 -4.86 3.05 -3.36
N SER A 585 -6.03 2.72 -2.79
CA SER A 585 -6.33 1.36 -2.33
C SER A 585 -6.35 0.35 -3.47
N LEU A 586 -6.88 0.71 -4.65
CA LEU A 586 -6.81 -0.13 -5.85
C LEU A 586 -5.38 -0.37 -6.32
N ASN A 587 -4.54 0.67 -6.31
CA ASN A 587 -3.14 0.58 -6.75
C ASN A 587 -2.27 -0.21 -5.78
N ALA A 588 -2.68 -0.36 -4.52
CA ALA A 588 -2.00 -1.20 -3.54
C ALA A 588 -2.21 -2.71 -3.79
N LEU A 589 -3.18 -3.09 -4.62
CA LEU A 589 -3.38 -4.48 -5.06
C LEU A 589 -2.56 -4.79 -6.32
N ASN A 590 -2.20 -6.07 -6.48
CA ASN A 590 -1.67 -6.57 -7.76
C ASN A 590 -2.71 -6.43 -8.89
N GLU A 591 -2.26 -6.49 -10.14
CA GLU A 591 -3.11 -6.27 -11.32
C GLU A 591 -4.32 -7.23 -11.38
N GLN A 592 -4.12 -8.51 -11.10
CA GLN A 592 -5.18 -9.52 -11.19
C GLN A 592 -6.25 -9.34 -10.10
N THR A 593 -5.85 -9.11 -8.84
CA THR A 593 -6.79 -8.85 -7.74
C THR A 593 -7.53 -7.53 -7.97
N ARG A 594 -6.86 -6.51 -8.50
CA ARG A 594 -7.47 -5.22 -8.85
C ARG A 594 -8.53 -5.37 -9.94
N ASP A 595 -8.24 -6.14 -10.98
CA ASP A 595 -9.19 -6.44 -12.05
C ASP A 595 -10.38 -7.24 -11.54
N ALA A 596 -10.16 -8.19 -10.61
CA ALA A 596 -11.24 -8.93 -9.96
C ALA A 596 -12.17 -7.99 -9.14
N LEU A 597 -11.60 -7.04 -8.40
CA LEU A 597 -12.37 -6.04 -7.64
C LEU A 597 -13.19 -5.15 -8.58
N LEU A 598 -12.58 -4.59 -9.63
CA LEU A 598 -13.31 -3.77 -10.61
C LEU A 598 -14.36 -4.61 -11.36
N GLY A 599 -14.06 -5.87 -11.66
CA GLY A 599 -14.99 -6.83 -12.25
C GLY A 599 -16.21 -7.06 -11.37
N ALA A 600 -16.06 -7.13 -10.04
CA ALA A 600 -17.17 -7.28 -9.11
C ALA A 600 -18.21 -6.14 -9.21
N TYR A 601 -17.81 -4.92 -9.60
CA TYR A 601 -18.72 -3.80 -9.84
C TYR A 601 -19.23 -3.73 -11.27
N TYR A 602 -18.33 -3.81 -12.26
CA TYR A 602 -18.61 -3.38 -13.63
C TYR A 602 -18.77 -4.51 -14.64
N ASP A 603 -18.36 -5.75 -14.32
CA ASP A 603 -18.50 -6.85 -15.26
C ASP A 603 -20.00 -7.23 -15.39
N PRO A 604 -20.56 -7.25 -16.62
CA PRO A 604 -21.97 -7.51 -16.82
C PRO A 604 -22.37 -8.98 -16.60
N LYS A 605 -21.41 -9.92 -16.55
CA LYS A 605 -21.65 -11.34 -16.30
C LYS A 605 -21.51 -11.67 -14.82
N ILE A 606 -20.40 -11.26 -14.20
CA ILE A 606 -20.04 -11.68 -12.83
C ILE A 606 -20.21 -10.58 -11.77
N GLY A 607 -20.30 -9.31 -12.19
CA GLY A 607 -20.42 -8.18 -11.29
C GLY A 607 -21.86 -7.72 -11.05
N ILE A 608 -22.00 -6.66 -10.24
CA ILE A 608 -23.28 -6.09 -9.84
C ILE A 608 -23.81 -5.00 -10.81
N GLY A 609 -23.08 -4.72 -11.89
CA GLY A 609 -23.60 -3.96 -13.03
C GLY A 609 -23.67 -2.44 -12.83
N TYR A 610 -22.66 -1.83 -12.23
CA TYR A 610 -22.59 -0.37 -12.10
C TYR A 610 -22.64 0.33 -13.47
N THR A 611 -23.51 1.33 -13.57
CA THR A 611 -23.86 2.05 -14.81
C THR A 611 -23.61 3.56 -14.72
N ILE A 612 -23.39 4.09 -13.51
CA ILE A 612 -22.97 5.46 -13.24
C ILE A 612 -21.47 5.42 -12.89
N GLY A 613 -20.62 5.91 -13.79
CA GLY A 613 -19.16 5.82 -13.71
C GLY A 613 -18.50 6.00 -15.09
N PRO A 614 -17.17 6.03 -15.19
CA PRO A 614 -16.48 6.13 -16.49
C PRO A 614 -16.95 5.00 -17.42
N ARG A 615 -17.24 5.32 -18.70
CA ARG A 615 -17.73 4.34 -19.69
C ARG A 615 -16.75 3.16 -19.82
N ALA A 616 -17.11 2.03 -19.23
CA ALA A 616 -16.27 0.84 -19.08
C ALA A 616 -15.77 0.20 -20.40
N ASN A 617 -16.39 0.50 -21.56
CA ASN A 617 -16.10 -0.25 -22.79
C ASN A 617 -14.91 0.23 -23.65
N ARG A 618 -14.16 1.27 -23.25
CA ARG A 618 -12.91 1.65 -23.98
C ARG A 618 -11.76 2.17 -23.11
N GLN A 619 -11.98 2.52 -21.84
CA GLN A 619 -10.97 3.18 -21.02
C GLN A 619 -10.23 2.29 -20.01
N LEU A 620 -10.70 1.08 -19.72
CA LEU A 620 -9.95 0.15 -18.85
C LEU A 620 -8.58 -0.23 -19.46
N ARG A 621 -8.44 -0.26 -20.79
CA ARG A 621 -7.12 -0.40 -21.46
C ARG A 621 -6.26 0.87 -21.43
N LEU A 622 -6.81 2.02 -21.07
CA LEU A 622 -6.10 3.30 -20.98
C LEU A 622 -5.71 3.68 -19.55
N LEU A 623 -6.14 2.91 -18.54
CA LEU A 623 -5.64 2.99 -17.16
C LEU A 623 -4.27 2.28 -17.00
N HIS A 624 -3.42 2.40 -18.03
CA HIS A 624 -2.00 2.10 -17.93
C HIS A 624 -1.34 3.20 -17.07
N PRO A 625 -0.37 2.91 -16.18
CA PRO A 625 0.16 3.85 -15.17
C PRO A 625 0.95 5.07 -15.71
N ARG A 626 0.75 5.50 -16.95
CA ARG A 626 1.46 6.65 -17.55
C ARG A 626 0.74 8.00 -17.45
N LEU A 627 -0.49 8.07 -16.95
CA LEU A 627 -1.26 9.33 -16.94
C LEU A 627 -1.46 10.01 -15.58
N PHE A 628 -0.89 9.50 -14.50
CA PHE A 628 -0.85 10.18 -13.19
C PHE A 628 0.54 10.70 -12.79
N VAL A 629 1.44 10.89 -13.76
CA VAL A 629 2.68 11.67 -13.60
C VAL A 629 2.69 12.81 -14.60
N LEU A 630 1.87 13.84 -14.38
CA LEU A 630 2.11 15.18 -14.93
C LEU A 630 2.15 16.21 -13.81
N GLY A 631 3.00 15.90 -12.82
CA GLY A 631 3.62 16.88 -11.94
C GLY A 631 5.09 17.05 -12.32
N HIS A 632 5.43 17.26 -13.59
CA HIS A 632 6.78 17.67 -13.99
C HIS A 632 6.72 18.81 -15.00
N ALA A 633 7.24 19.95 -14.55
CA ALA A 633 7.53 21.13 -15.33
C ALA A 633 8.39 20.76 -16.57
N GLN A 634 7.81 20.81 -17.76
CA GLN A 634 8.59 20.94 -18.99
C GLN A 634 8.66 22.41 -19.40
N ARG A 635 9.86 22.95 -19.18
CA ARG A 635 10.41 24.10 -19.89
C ARG A 635 10.27 23.87 -21.40
N LEU A 636 9.32 24.55 -22.04
CA LEU A 636 9.39 24.81 -23.47
C LEU A 636 10.35 25.98 -23.71
N ARG A 637 11.45 25.74 -24.43
CA ARG A 637 12.31 26.80 -24.96
C ARG A 637 11.65 27.45 -26.18
N PRO A 638 11.89 28.74 -26.44
CA PRO A 638 11.11 29.54 -27.38
C PRO A 638 11.76 29.60 -28.76
N HIS A 639 11.00 29.37 -29.82
CA HIS A 639 11.31 29.96 -31.12
C HIS A 639 10.03 30.38 -31.86
N HIS A 640 9.86 31.71 -31.90
CA HIS A 640 9.35 32.53 -33.00
C HIS A 640 8.02 32.13 -33.67
N PHE A 641 6.94 32.85 -33.35
CA PHE A 641 6.21 33.70 -34.31
C PHE A 641 5.35 34.73 -33.54
N CYS A 642 5.23 35.92 -34.13
CA CYS A 642 4.92 37.20 -33.50
C CYS A 642 3.44 37.45 -33.08
N ILE A 643 3.29 38.15 -31.95
CA ILE A 643 2.42 39.31 -31.59
C ILE A 643 1.67 39.97 -32.79
N PRO A 644 0.43 40.53 -32.69
CA PRO A 644 -0.21 41.14 -31.50
C PRO A 644 -1.73 40.88 -31.29
N TYR A 645 -2.15 40.54 -30.06
CA TYR A 645 -3.46 40.97 -29.52
C TYR A 645 -3.43 40.89 -27.98
N LEU A 646 -2.55 41.69 -27.37
CA LEU A 646 -2.51 41.86 -25.91
C LEU A 646 -2.49 43.35 -25.58
N HIS A 647 -3.64 44.01 -25.76
CA HIS A 647 -3.88 45.36 -25.23
C HIS A 647 -5.33 45.62 -24.79
N ALA A 648 -6.17 44.58 -24.67
CA ALA A 648 -7.59 44.75 -24.30
C ALA A 648 -8.04 44.00 -23.02
N VAL A 649 -7.24 43.11 -22.44
CA VAL A 649 -7.69 42.28 -21.28
C VAL A 649 -7.10 42.72 -19.94
N THR A 650 -6.04 43.51 -19.92
CA THR A 650 -5.42 44.03 -18.68
C THR A 650 -6.16 45.23 -18.06
N LYS A 651 -7.25 45.71 -18.67
CA LYS A 651 -8.01 46.87 -18.16
C LYS A 651 -9.36 46.54 -17.50
N LEU A 652 -9.75 45.25 -17.43
CA LEU A 652 -11.04 44.82 -16.84
C LEU A 652 -10.92 43.89 -15.62
N VAL A 653 -9.71 43.42 -15.29
CA VAL A 653 -9.45 42.57 -14.10
C VAL A 653 -8.78 43.37 -12.96
N GLY A 654 -8.52 44.66 -13.17
CA GLY A 654 -7.78 45.52 -12.24
C GLY A 654 -8.58 46.17 -11.09
N GLU A 655 -9.92 46.05 -11.06
CA GLU A 655 -10.74 46.77 -10.06
C GLU A 655 -11.64 45.88 -9.18
N GLY A 656 -11.51 44.55 -9.22
CA GLY A 656 -12.39 43.63 -8.46
C GLY A 656 -11.75 42.88 -7.27
N LEU A 657 -10.43 42.91 -7.09
CA LEU A 657 -9.72 42.05 -6.14
C LEU A 657 -8.76 42.86 -5.24
N ARG A 658 -9.32 43.79 -4.47
CA ARG A 658 -8.67 44.39 -3.30
C ARG A 658 -9.70 44.65 -2.22
N LEU A 659 -10.21 43.60 -1.60
CA LEU A 659 -10.81 43.60 -0.26
C LEU A 659 -10.73 42.16 0.25
N PHE A 660 -10.11 41.98 1.43
CA PHE A 660 -9.85 40.73 2.16
C PHE A 660 -8.62 39.89 1.76
N ALA A 661 -7.44 40.39 2.13
CA ALA A 661 -6.34 39.54 2.59
C ALA A 661 -5.46 40.34 3.56
N THR A 662 -5.68 40.17 4.86
CA THR A 662 -4.69 40.50 5.89
C THR A 662 -4.35 39.21 6.65
N PRO A 663 -3.05 38.87 6.83
CA PRO A 663 -2.65 37.64 7.49
C PRO A 663 -2.65 37.87 9.01
N TRP A 664 -3.38 37.04 9.76
CA TRP A 664 -3.29 37.01 11.22
C TRP A 664 -2.45 35.84 11.70
N SER A 665 -1.35 36.20 12.36
CA SER A 665 -0.54 35.40 13.26
C SER A 665 -1.37 34.69 14.33
N ALA A 666 -1.08 33.42 14.59
CA ALA A 666 -1.63 32.65 15.70
C ALA A 666 -1.15 33.19 17.07
N PRO A 667 -2.02 33.23 18.10
CA PRO A 667 -1.59 33.14 19.49
C PRO A 667 -1.96 31.79 20.11
N GLY A 668 -1.02 31.25 20.88
CA GLY A 668 -1.20 30.03 21.66
C GLY A 668 -2.14 30.23 22.84
N TRP A 669 -3.28 29.55 22.79
CA TRP A 669 -4.02 29.02 23.94
C TRP A 669 -5.19 28.17 23.41
N MET A 670 -5.10 26.85 23.55
CA MET A 670 -6.22 25.95 23.88
C MET A 670 -5.71 24.51 23.96
N LYS A 671 -5.19 24.19 25.15
CA LYS A 671 -5.26 22.84 25.71
C LYS A 671 -6.69 22.60 26.23
N ASN A 672 -7.11 21.34 26.20
CA ASN A 672 -8.30 20.74 26.82
C ASN A 672 -9.65 20.78 26.09
N THR A 673 -9.91 19.65 25.41
CA THR A 673 -11.01 18.70 25.61
C THR A 673 -12.44 19.17 25.88
N SER A 674 -13.33 18.49 25.14
CA SER A 674 -14.69 18.05 25.49
C SER A 674 -15.79 19.11 25.58
N LYS A 675 -16.58 19.21 24.51
CA LYS A 675 -18.05 19.05 24.55
C LYS A 675 -18.64 18.94 23.14
N MET A 676 -19.20 17.77 22.86
CA MET A 676 -20.19 17.54 21.79
C MET A 676 -21.35 18.52 21.93
N ILE A 677 -21.80 19.13 20.81
CA ILE A 677 -23.16 19.64 20.65
C ILE A 677 -23.62 19.42 19.20
N GLY A 678 -24.62 18.53 19.05
CA GLY A 678 -25.76 18.57 18.12
C GLY A 678 -25.56 18.99 16.65
N TRP A 679 -25.59 18.00 15.75
CA TRP A 679 -25.85 18.16 14.31
C TRP A 679 -27.31 18.51 14.01
N GLY A 680 -27.85 19.55 14.65
CA GLY A 680 -29.27 19.87 14.61
C GLY A 680 -29.69 21.02 13.69
N HIS A 681 -28.86 22.06 13.49
CA HIS A 681 -29.36 23.33 12.91
C HIS A 681 -28.32 24.22 12.20
N LEU A 682 -27.27 23.66 11.57
CA LEU A 682 -26.24 24.49 10.93
C LEU A 682 -26.38 24.52 9.41
N LYS A 683 -26.65 25.72 8.87
CA LYS A 683 -26.51 26.09 7.45
C LYS A 683 -25.13 25.61 6.94
N GLY A 684 -25.13 24.89 5.81
CA GLY A 684 -24.02 24.25 5.06
C GLY A 684 -22.56 24.34 5.57
N SER A 685 -21.79 23.27 5.40
CA SER A 685 -20.40 23.08 5.88
C SER A 685 -19.48 24.31 5.76
N GLY A 686 -19.53 25.05 4.65
CA GLY A 686 -18.70 26.24 4.42
C GLY A 686 -19.06 27.48 5.24
N ASN A 687 -20.17 27.46 5.99
CA ASN A 687 -20.58 28.53 6.90
C ASN A 687 -20.19 28.24 8.36
N MET A 688 -19.49 27.12 8.61
CA MET A 688 -18.92 26.76 9.91
C MET A 688 -17.44 27.15 9.96
N PRO A 689 -17.04 28.15 10.77
CA PRO A 689 -15.64 28.59 10.85
C PRO A 689 -14.66 27.50 11.34
N SER A 690 -15.16 26.47 11.99
CA SER A 690 -14.39 25.34 12.52
C SER A 690 -14.41 24.10 11.62
N TRP A 691 -14.90 24.21 10.38
CA TRP A 691 -14.94 23.06 9.47
C TRP A 691 -13.52 22.62 9.09
N ALA A 692 -13.25 21.32 9.20
CA ALA A 692 -11.88 20.80 9.24
C ALA A 692 -11.24 20.58 7.86
N PHE A 693 -11.97 20.76 6.76
CA PHE A 693 -11.50 20.48 5.39
C PHE A 693 -12.21 21.36 4.34
N GLN A 694 -11.97 21.09 3.05
CA GLN A 694 -12.49 21.90 1.94
C GLN A 694 -14.02 21.98 1.98
N ALA A 695 -14.54 23.19 2.11
CA ALA A 695 -15.95 23.48 2.07
C ALA A 695 -16.19 24.88 1.50
N MET A 696 -17.33 25.07 0.85
CA MET A 696 -17.78 26.38 0.35
C MET A 696 -19.28 26.49 0.61
N TYR A 697 -19.72 27.62 1.15
CA TYR A 697 -21.14 27.89 1.34
C TYR A 697 -21.66 28.75 0.19
N LEU A 698 -22.72 28.27 -0.46
CA LEU A 698 -23.52 29.03 -1.41
C LEU A 698 -25.00 28.80 -1.06
N SER A 699 -25.73 29.88 -0.81
CA SER A 699 -27.19 29.79 -0.64
C SER A 699 -27.85 29.25 -1.92
N ALA A 700 -29.03 28.64 -1.82
CA ALA A 700 -29.75 28.13 -3.00
C ALA A 700 -29.98 29.22 -4.07
N THR A 701 -30.31 30.45 -3.64
CA THR A 701 -30.40 31.61 -4.56
C THR A 701 -29.05 31.92 -5.21
N THR A 702 -27.95 31.96 -4.45
CA THR A 702 -26.61 32.23 -4.99
C THR A 702 -26.18 31.15 -5.99
N GLN A 703 -26.40 29.88 -5.66
CA GLN A 703 -26.12 28.75 -6.55
C GLN A 703 -26.93 28.87 -7.86
N ARG A 704 -28.22 29.21 -7.81
CA ARG A 704 -29.05 29.49 -9.00
C ARG A 704 -28.47 30.62 -9.84
N GLU A 705 -28.19 31.76 -9.23
CA GLU A 705 -27.65 32.93 -9.93
C GLU A 705 -26.29 32.62 -10.57
N PHE A 706 -25.43 31.87 -9.87
CA PHE A 706 -24.15 31.40 -10.40
C PHE A 706 -24.35 30.47 -11.59
N ALA A 707 -25.27 29.51 -11.48
CA ALA A 707 -25.58 28.58 -12.56
C ALA A 707 -26.08 29.30 -13.82
N VAL A 708 -27.01 30.24 -13.65
CA VAL A 708 -27.66 31.00 -14.73
C VAL A 708 -26.72 32.01 -15.36
N LYS A 709 -26.08 32.86 -14.55
CA LYS A 709 -25.34 34.04 -15.05
C LYS A 709 -23.93 33.70 -15.51
N LEU A 710 -23.32 32.62 -14.98
CA LEU A 710 -21.91 32.31 -15.21
C LEU A 710 -21.69 30.89 -15.72
N LEU A 711 -22.08 29.87 -14.95
CA LEU A 711 -21.68 28.49 -15.22
C LEU A 711 -22.25 27.98 -16.56
N SER A 712 -23.57 28.03 -16.75
CA SER A 712 -24.21 27.52 -17.96
C SER A 712 -23.76 28.23 -19.24
N PRO A 713 -23.68 29.58 -19.30
CA PRO A 713 -23.10 30.28 -20.43
C PRO A 713 -21.68 29.85 -20.78
N ILE A 714 -20.82 29.63 -19.77
CA ILE A 714 -19.43 29.17 -19.98
C ILE A 714 -19.41 27.74 -20.52
N LEU A 715 -20.16 26.82 -19.91
CA LEU A 715 -20.20 25.42 -20.34
C LEU A 715 -20.73 25.28 -21.78
N LYS A 716 -21.70 26.11 -22.18
CA LYS A 716 -22.28 26.11 -23.53
C LYS A 716 -21.30 26.57 -24.63
N GLN A 717 -20.24 27.33 -24.28
CA GLN A 717 -19.25 27.80 -25.26
C GLN A 717 -18.31 26.69 -25.76
N SER A 718 -18.13 25.62 -24.98
CA SER A 718 -17.22 24.53 -25.34
C SER A 718 -17.99 23.34 -25.93
N PRO A 719 -17.58 22.79 -27.09
CA PRO A 719 -18.16 21.58 -27.65
C PRO A 719 -18.12 20.36 -26.71
N ALA A 720 -17.16 20.33 -25.77
CA ALA A 720 -16.99 19.24 -24.82
C ALA A 720 -17.99 19.29 -23.65
N SER A 721 -18.43 20.50 -23.26
CA SER A 721 -19.28 20.70 -22.07
C SER A 721 -20.69 21.19 -22.38
N LYS A 722 -20.98 21.60 -23.61
CA LYS A 722 -22.27 22.23 -23.97
C LYS A 722 -23.52 21.36 -23.72
N ASN A 723 -23.32 20.05 -23.58
CA ASN A 723 -24.39 19.08 -23.33
C ASN A 723 -24.35 18.51 -21.89
N LEU A 724 -23.51 19.04 -21.01
CA LEU A 724 -23.47 18.60 -19.60
C LEU A 724 -24.76 19.00 -18.89
N LYS A 725 -25.15 18.15 -17.95
CA LYS A 725 -26.27 18.40 -17.04
C LYS A 725 -25.78 19.14 -15.82
N ILE A 726 -26.53 20.15 -15.39
CA ILE A 726 -26.23 20.91 -14.17
C ILE A 726 -27.17 20.45 -13.06
N MET A 727 -26.57 19.84 -12.02
CA MET A 727 -27.27 19.47 -10.79
C MET A 727 -26.98 20.53 -9.72
N ALA A 728 -28.02 20.94 -8.98
CA ALA A 728 -27.90 21.87 -7.85
C ALA A 728 -28.17 21.14 -6.52
N HIS A 729 -28.08 21.86 -5.40
CA HIS A 729 -28.20 21.35 -4.02
C HIS A 729 -26.95 20.60 -3.55
N ASP A 730 -26.72 19.39 -4.07
CA ASP A 730 -25.63 18.47 -3.69
C ASP A 730 -25.32 18.48 -2.18
N ASP A 731 -26.38 18.26 -1.40
CA ASP A 731 -26.36 18.31 0.07
C ASP A 731 -27.49 17.41 0.64
N GLN A 732 -27.68 17.42 1.96
CA GLN A 732 -28.58 16.52 2.69
C GLN A 732 -30.05 16.59 2.25
N ARG A 733 -30.79 15.50 2.47
CA ARG A 733 -32.22 15.37 2.10
C ARG A 733 -33.17 16.32 2.85
N HIS A 734 -32.85 16.72 4.08
CA HIS A 734 -33.80 17.40 4.96
C HIS A 734 -34.29 18.78 4.48
N ASP A 735 -33.47 19.53 3.73
CA ASP A 735 -33.74 20.88 3.24
C ASP A 735 -33.89 20.94 1.70
N VAL A 736 -33.88 19.78 1.03
CA VAL A 736 -33.90 19.68 -0.44
C VAL A 736 -35.12 20.38 -1.07
N PHE A 737 -36.29 20.31 -0.43
CA PHE A 737 -37.50 20.95 -0.95
C PHE A 737 -37.42 22.47 -0.89
N GLU A 738 -36.97 23.01 0.24
CA GLU A 738 -36.80 24.47 0.41
C GLU A 738 -35.75 25.01 -0.57
N ALA A 739 -34.65 24.26 -0.77
CA ALA A 739 -33.63 24.60 -1.75
C ALA A 739 -34.19 24.56 -3.19
N ALA A 740 -34.94 23.51 -3.56
CA ALA A 740 -35.58 23.37 -4.86
C ALA A 740 -36.55 24.51 -5.17
N GLN A 741 -37.33 24.97 -4.19
CA GLN A 741 -38.18 26.15 -4.35
C GLN A 741 -37.38 27.38 -4.79
N LYS A 742 -36.18 27.58 -4.24
CA LYS A 742 -35.31 28.70 -4.61
C LYS A 742 -34.61 28.49 -5.95
N PHE A 743 -34.18 27.27 -6.27
CA PHE A 743 -33.59 26.96 -7.57
C PHE A 743 -34.56 27.21 -8.74
N TYR A 744 -35.83 26.86 -8.56
CA TYR A 744 -36.85 26.92 -9.61
C TYR A 744 -37.79 28.13 -9.55
N GLU A 745 -37.50 29.10 -8.69
CA GLU A 745 -38.29 30.34 -8.54
C GLU A 745 -38.30 31.23 -9.79
N THR A 746 -37.30 31.10 -10.68
CA THR A 746 -37.16 31.91 -11.91
C THR A 746 -37.15 31.03 -13.17
N PRO A 747 -37.74 31.44 -14.31
CA PRO A 747 -37.71 30.68 -15.57
C PRO A 747 -36.31 30.29 -16.04
N GLU A 748 -35.31 31.14 -15.83
CA GLU A 748 -33.92 30.88 -16.22
C GLU A 748 -33.29 29.78 -15.36
N GLY A 749 -33.53 29.81 -14.04
CA GLY A 749 -33.13 28.74 -13.13
C GLY A 749 -33.76 27.39 -13.49
N VAL A 750 -35.04 27.43 -13.88
CA VAL A 750 -35.77 26.29 -14.43
C VAL A 750 -35.13 25.73 -15.70
N GLU A 751 -34.72 26.60 -16.63
CA GLU A 751 -34.09 26.18 -17.88
C GLU A 751 -32.70 25.58 -17.65
N VAL A 752 -31.91 26.21 -16.78
CA VAL A 752 -30.48 25.92 -16.60
C VAL A 752 -30.21 24.73 -15.67
N ILE A 753 -31.02 24.55 -14.61
CA ILE A 753 -30.82 23.48 -13.63
C ILE A 753 -31.61 22.24 -14.09
N ASP A 754 -30.90 21.16 -14.43
CA ASP A 754 -31.49 19.93 -14.96
C ASP A 754 -32.03 18.99 -13.88
N GLY A 755 -31.47 19.06 -12.67
CA GLY A 755 -31.86 18.19 -11.56
C GLY A 755 -31.29 18.63 -10.21
N ILE A 756 -31.66 17.88 -9.17
CA ILE A 756 -31.26 18.10 -7.78
C ILE A 756 -30.44 16.90 -7.30
N ALA A 757 -29.31 17.16 -6.65
CA ALA A 757 -28.43 16.16 -6.06
C ALA A 757 -28.64 16.09 -4.54
N VAL A 758 -28.61 14.88 -3.95
CA VAL A 758 -28.86 14.67 -2.51
C VAL A 758 -27.86 13.71 -1.86
N HIS A 759 -27.55 13.98 -0.58
CA HIS A 759 -26.68 13.18 0.28
C HIS A 759 -27.46 12.40 1.36
N TRP A 760 -26.82 11.40 1.96
CA TRP A 760 -27.48 10.41 2.84
C TRP A 760 -27.45 10.68 4.36
N TYR A 761 -26.46 11.42 4.89
CA TYR A 761 -25.99 11.35 6.29
C TYR A 761 -26.93 11.80 7.43
N ILE A 762 -28.04 12.49 7.13
CA ILE A 762 -29.01 12.96 8.13
C ILE A 762 -30.24 12.04 8.12
N PRO A 763 -30.92 11.82 9.26
CA PRO A 763 -32.11 10.97 9.34
C PRO A 763 -33.12 11.19 8.21
N SER A 764 -33.67 10.07 7.73
CA SER A 764 -34.40 10.01 6.46
C SER A 764 -35.66 10.88 6.47
N THR A 765 -35.75 11.77 5.48
CA THR A 765 -36.86 12.71 5.24
C THR A 765 -37.40 12.51 3.82
N PHE A 766 -37.86 11.29 3.53
CA PHE A 766 -38.25 10.89 2.18
C PHE A 766 -39.44 11.70 1.61
N ASP A 767 -40.29 12.27 2.46
CA ASP A 767 -41.40 13.13 2.06
C ASP A 767 -40.92 14.41 1.35
N GLN A 768 -39.75 14.93 1.71
CA GLN A 768 -39.15 16.09 1.07
C GLN A 768 -38.75 15.80 -0.39
N LEU A 769 -38.31 14.57 -0.67
CA LEU A 769 -38.01 14.12 -2.04
C LEU A 769 -39.28 14.12 -2.90
N ALA A 770 -40.39 13.58 -2.36
CA ALA A 770 -41.67 13.57 -3.04
C ALA A 770 -42.22 15.00 -3.28
N LYS A 771 -42.13 15.89 -2.29
CA LYS A 771 -42.48 17.31 -2.44
C LYS A 771 -41.62 18.00 -3.51
N THR A 772 -40.32 17.72 -3.54
CA THR A 772 -39.37 18.25 -4.52
C THR A 772 -39.72 17.81 -5.94
N HIS A 773 -40.04 16.53 -6.15
CA HIS A 773 -40.52 16.06 -7.45
C HIS A 773 -41.84 16.72 -7.84
N ASN A 774 -42.82 16.80 -6.93
CA ASN A 774 -44.12 17.43 -7.21
C ASN A 774 -44.00 18.91 -7.57
N LEU A 775 -42.99 19.60 -7.03
CA LEU A 775 -42.66 20.98 -7.43
C LEU A 775 -42.26 21.05 -8.90
N ARG A 776 -41.43 20.10 -9.39
CA ARG A 776 -40.93 20.03 -10.77
C ARG A 776 -40.79 18.59 -11.29
N PRO A 777 -41.88 17.99 -11.80
CA PRO A 777 -41.86 16.60 -12.25
C PRO A 777 -40.97 16.32 -13.47
N ASP A 778 -40.64 17.36 -14.24
CA ASP A 778 -39.76 17.28 -15.40
C ASP A 778 -38.27 17.28 -15.06
N LYS A 779 -37.91 17.45 -13.77
CA LYS A 779 -36.54 17.47 -13.27
C LYS A 779 -36.24 16.20 -12.49
N PHE A 780 -35.00 15.71 -12.58
CA PHE A 780 -34.59 14.49 -11.88
C PHE A 780 -34.01 14.80 -10.51
N ILE A 781 -34.07 13.82 -9.60
CA ILE A 781 -33.39 13.84 -8.31
C ILE A 781 -32.41 12.66 -8.28
N LEU A 782 -31.14 12.89 -7.96
CA LEU A 782 -30.10 11.87 -7.92
C LEU A 782 -29.41 11.83 -6.56
N SER A 783 -29.27 10.64 -5.97
CA SER A 783 -28.39 10.46 -4.81
C SER A 783 -26.94 10.39 -5.28
N THR A 784 -26.13 11.34 -4.83
CA THR A 784 -24.76 11.60 -5.30
C THR A 784 -23.68 11.19 -4.30
N GLU A 785 -24.04 11.07 -3.02
CA GLU A 785 -23.08 10.73 -1.97
C GLU A 785 -23.73 9.98 -0.80
N ALA A 786 -23.17 8.80 -0.48
CA ALA A 786 -23.53 8.03 0.70
C ALA A 786 -22.33 7.21 1.21
N CYS A 787 -22.18 7.13 2.53
CA CYS A 787 -21.28 6.18 3.20
C CYS A 787 -21.78 5.86 4.60
N ASN A 788 -21.29 4.77 5.17
CA ASN A 788 -21.48 4.44 6.59
C ASN A 788 -20.17 4.65 7.39
N GLY A 789 -20.23 4.52 8.71
CA GLY A 789 -19.05 4.58 9.58
C GLY A 789 -18.55 5.99 9.93
N VAL A 790 -19.27 7.04 9.52
CA VAL A 790 -18.94 8.45 9.84
C VAL A 790 -18.86 8.67 11.37
N SER A 791 -19.74 8.06 12.15
CA SER A 791 -19.74 8.14 13.62
C SER A 791 -18.61 7.36 14.28
N ASP A 792 -18.28 6.20 13.70
CA ASP A 792 -17.37 5.23 14.31
C ASP A 792 -15.91 5.48 13.92
N ASN A 793 -15.72 6.29 12.87
CA ASN A 793 -14.44 6.68 12.28
C ASN A 793 -13.58 5.48 11.85
N LYS A 794 -14.22 4.42 11.32
CA LYS A 794 -13.59 3.19 10.82
C LYS A 794 -14.58 2.28 10.05
N PRO A 795 -14.06 1.35 9.23
CA PRO A 795 -14.83 0.21 8.72
C PRO A 795 -15.35 -0.70 9.84
N SER A 796 -16.50 -1.34 9.60
CA SER A 796 -17.07 -2.37 10.47
C SER A 796 -17.32 -3.62 9.61
N LEU A 797 -16.26 -4.40 9.46
CA LEU A 797 -16.25 -5.53 8.55
C LEU A 797 -17.35 -6.56 8.90
N GLY A 798 -18.23 -6.84 7.95
CA GLY A 798 -19.32 -7.83 8.13
C GLY A 798 -20.56 -7.31 8.83
N ASP A 799 -20.66 -6.00 9.08
CA ASP A 799 -21.79 -5.41 9.79
C ASP A 799 -23.08 -5.42 8.95
N TRP A 800 -23.96 -6.39 9.24
CA TRP A 800 -25.25 -6.53 8.57
C TRP A 800 -26.15 -5.31 8.74
N THR A 801 -26.05 -4.60 9.87
CA THR A 801 -26.89 -3.42 10.14
C THR A 801 -26.62 -2.30 9.15
N ARG A 802 -25.36 -2.13 8.73
CA ARG A 802 -24.96 -1.18 7.67
C ARG A 802 -25.50 -1.60 6.30
N GLY A 803 -25.47 -2.89 6.00
CA GLY A 803 -26.08 -3.46 4.79
C GLY A 803 -27.60 -3.24 4.72
N ARG A 804 -28.31 -3.52 5.81
CA ARG A 804 -29.76 -3.26 5.91
C ARG A 804 -30.10 -1.78 5.79
N ALA A 805 -29.33 -0.89 6.41
CA ALA A 805 -29.53 0.56 6.30
C ALA A 805 -29.41 1.04 4.85
N TYR A 806 -28.42 0.54 4.11
CA TYR A 806 -28.27 0.80 2.68
C TYR A 806 -29.49 0.35 1.88
N ALA A 807 -29.94 -0.89 2.08
CA ALA A 807 -31.09 -1.40 1.35
C ALA A 807 -32.37 -0.59 1.64
N HIS A 808 -32.60 -0.25 2.91
CA HIS A 808 -33.73 0.58 3.36
C HIS A 808 -33.75 1.95 2.66
N ASP A 809 -32.64 2.70 2.71
CA ASP A 809 -32.61 4.05 2.14
C ASP A 809 -32.58 4.05 0.61
N ILE A 810 -31.88 3.12 -0.05
CA ILE A 810 -31.93 2.98 -1.51
C ILE A 810 -33.38 2.72 -1.95
N LEU A 811 -34.07 1.79 -1.29
CA LEU A 811 -35.46 1.46 -1.60
C LEU A 811 -36.36 2.69 -1.45
N ASN A 812 -36.26 3.40 -0.34
CA ASN A 812 -37.15 4.52 -0.05
C ASN A 812 -36.82 5.78 -0.86
N ASP A 813 -35.55 6.04 -1.19
CA ASP A 813 -35.17 7.08 -2.14
C ASP A 813 -35.80 6.80 -3.52
N LEU A 814 -35.67 5.57 -4.03
CA LEU A 814 -36.28 5.16 -5.30
C LEU A 814 -37.81 5.13 -5.25
N ARG A 815 -38.44 4.92 -4.09
CA ARG A 815 -39.92 5.07 -3.97
C ARG A 815 -40.36 6.54 -4.07
N ASN A 816 -39.46 7.46 -3.77
CA ASN A 816 -39.71 8.90 -3.68
C ASN A 816 -38.97 9.69 -4.78
N TRP A 817 -39.02 9.18 -6.01
CA TRP A 817 -38.63 9.87 -7.24
C TRP A 817 -37.13 10.08 -7.47
N VAL A 818 -36.27 9.56 -6.61
CA VAL A 818 -34.83 9.48 -6.89
C VAL A 818 -34.60 8.50 -8.05
N VAL A 819 -33.69 8.83 -8.96
CA VAL A 819 -33.46 8.08 -10.20
C VAL A 819 -32.21 7.20 -10.18
N GLY A 820 -31.44 7.21 -9.09
CA GLY A 820 -30.21 6.43 -8.95
C GLY A 820 -29.50 6.67 -7.63
N TRP A 821 -28.40 5.93 -7.41
CA TRP A 821 -27.60 5.98 -6.19
C TRP A 821 -26.11 5.95 -6.51
N THR A 822 -25.34 6.77 -5.80
CA THR A 822 -23.87 6.83 -5.91
C THR A 822 -23.25 6.66 -4.53
N ASP A 823 -22.44 5.62 -4.36
CA ASP A 823 -21.68 5.41 -3.14
C ASP A 823 -20.42 6.31 -3.11
N TRP A 824 -20.06 6.83 -1.95
CA TRP A 824 -19.00 7.83 -1.83
C TRP A 824 -17.60 7.27 -2.12
N ASN A 825 -17.36 5.98 -1.84
CA ASN A 825 -16.09 5.34 -2.12
C ASN A 825 -16.30 3.91 -2.62
N LEU A 826 -15.83 3.61 -3.85
CA LEU A 826 -15.89 2.25 -4.38
C LEU A 826 -15.15 1.23 -3.50
N CYS A 827 -14.02 1.63 -2.92
CA CYS A 827 -13.30 0.83 -1.95
C CYS A 827 -12.40 1.70 -1.08
N LEU A 828 -12.10 1.22 0.12
CA LEU A 828 -11.17 1.85 1.07
C LEU A 828 -10.24 0.80 1.66
N ASP A 829 -9.17 1.21 2.33
CA ASP A 829 -8.29 0.29 3.07
C ASP A 829 -8.93 -0.20 4.39
N LEU A 830 -8.24 -1.10 5.11
CA LEU A 830 -8.67 -1.63 6.41
C LEU A 830 -8.92 -0.55 7.49
N GLN A 831 -8.36 0.65 7.33
CA GLN A 831 -8.56 1.77 8.24
C GLN A 831 -9.75 2.64 7.83
N GLY A 832 -10.28 2.51 6.61
CA GLY A 832 -11.33 3.36 6.04
C GLY A 832 -10.78 4.58 5.32
N GLY A 833 -9.54 4.52 4.84
CA GLY A 833 -8.83 5.58 4.14
C GLY A 833 -8.16 5.09 2.84
N PRO A 834 -7.08 5.77 2.40
CA PRO A 834 -6.40 6.89 3.07
C PRO A 834 -7.21 8.19 3.04
N ASN A 835 -7.09 9.01 4.08
CA ASN A 835 -7.87 10.25 4.22
C ASN A 835 -7.04 11.38 4.85
N LEU A 836 -7.05 12.56 4.22
CA LEU A 836 -6.25 13.74 4.62
C LEU A 836 -6.55 14.23 6.03
N VAL A 837 -7.82 14.29 6.41
CA VAL A 837 -8.27 14.82 7.71
C VAL A 837 -8.65 13.73 8.70
N ARG A 838 -8.35 12.47 8.36
CA ARG A 838 -8.57 11.28 9.20
C ARG A 838 -10.03 11.08 9.59
N ASN A 839 -10.98 11.52 8.74
CA ASN A 839 -12.39 11.13 8.85
C ASN A 839 -12.60 9.81 8.10
N PHE A 840 -12.12 8.72 8.69
CA PHE A 840 -12.21 7.40 8.11
C PHE A 840 -13.66 6.91 8.12
N VAL A 841 -14.08 6.27 7.04
CA VAL A 841 -15.45 5.79 6.86
C VAL A 841 -15.43 4.36 6.34
N ASP A 842 -16.61 3.79 6.15
CA ASP A 842 -16.75 2.47 5.56
C ASP A 842 -17.05 2.53 4.06
N SER A 843 -16.85 1.41 3.38
CA SER A 843 -17.20 1.26 1.96
C SER A 843 -17.66 -0.16 1.64
N PRO A 844 -18.44 -0.39 0.57
CA PRO A 844 -18.94 -1.73 0.27
C PRO A 844 -17.84 -2.78 0.02
N ILE A 845 -16.64 -2.36 -0.40
CA ILE A 845 -15.45 -3.21 -0.51
C ILE A 845 -14.28 -2.64 0.29
N ILE A 846 -13.66 -3.45 1.15
CA ILE A 846 -12.44 -3.07 1.89
C ILE A 846 -11.23 -3.82 1.36
N VAL A 847 -10.17 -3.10 1.04
CA VAL A 847 -8.91 -3.63 0.51
C VAL A 847 -7.98 -4.00 1.65
N ASN A 848 -7.56 -5.27 1.69
CA ASN A 848 -6.44 -5.73 2.48
C ASN A 848 -5.22 -5.92 1.57
N ALA A 849 -4.53 -4.82 1.31
CA ALA A 849 -3.37 -4.81 0.43
C ALA A 849 -2.23 -5.70 0.95
N SER A 850 -2.03 -5.79 2.28
CA SER A 850 -1.00 -6.67 2.81
C SER A 850 -1.32 -8.12 2.47
N ALA A 851 -2.58 -8.57 2.56
CA ALA A 851 -2.93 -9.94 2.15
C ALA A 851 -3.06 -10.14 0.62
N GLY A 852 -2.98 -9.09 -0.20
CA GLY A 852 -3.29 -9.20 -1.63
C GLY A 852 -4.75 -9.55 -1.92
N GLU A 853 -5.65 -9.21 -0.99
CA GLU A 853 -7.06 -9.61 -0.95
C GLU A 853 -7.97 -8.37 -0.78
N PHE A 854 -9.27 -8.51 -1.05
CA PHE A 854 -10.30 -7.52 -0.74
C PHE A 854 -11.57 -8.18 -0.19
N TYR A 855 -12.37 -7.43 0.57
CA TYR A 855 -13.48 -7.93 1.35
C TYR A 855 -14.79 -7.31 0.85
N LYS A 856 -15.71 -8.13 0.33
CA LYS A 856 -17.06 -7.69 0.01
C LYS A 856 -17.95 -7.74 1.25
N GLN A 857 -18.49 -6.59 1.62
CA GLN A 857 -19.28 -6.40 2.84
C GLN A 857 -20.79 -6.55 2.61
N PRO A 858 -21.62 -6.66 3.67
CA PRO A 858 -23.09 -6.57 3.57
C PRO A 858 -23.61 -5.44 2.67
N MET A 859 -22.99 -4.27 2.73
CA MET A 859 -23.35 -3.14 1.86
C MET A 859 -23.19 -3.46 0.37
N PHE A 860 -22.19 -4.25 -0.03
CA PHE A 860 -22.00 -4.66 -1.43
C PHE A 860 -23.18 -5.49 -1.92
N TYR A 861 -23.63 -6.47 -1.14
CA TYR A 861 -24.77 -7.31 -1.51
C TYR A 861 -26.10 -6.56 -1.45
N ALA A 862 -26.26 -5.64 -0.48
CA ALA A 862 -27.40 -4.72 -0.44
C ALA A 862 -27.49 -3.88 -1.72
N LEU A 863 -26.38 -3.30 -2.19
CA LEU A 863 -26.31 -2.57 -3.46
C LEU A 863 -26.62 -3.48 -4.66
N ALA A 864 -26.18 -4.73 -4.61
CA ALA A 864 -26.38 -5.72 -5.67
C ALA A 864 -27.87 -6.09 -5.86
N HIS A 865 -28.68 -6.11 -4.80
CA HIS A 865 -30.13 -6.33 -4.89
C HIS A 865 -30.87 -5.30 -5.77
N PHE A 866 -30.28 -4.12 -5.99
CA PHE A 866 -30.79 -3.10 -6.89
C PHE A 866 -29.99 -3.03 -8.19
N SER A 867 -28.69 -2.77 -8.11
CA SER A 867 -27.82 -2.50 -9.28
C SER A 867 -27.79 -3.65 -10.30
N ARG A 868 -27.77 -4.90 -9.82
CA ARG A 868 -27.70 -6.09 -10.69
C ARG A 868 -29.00 -6.32 -11.45
N PHE A 869 -30.14 -6.06 -10.79
CA PHE A 869 -31.45 -6.44 -11.28
C PHE A 869 -32.21 -5.28 -11.93
N VAL A 870 -31.83 -4.04 -11.64
CA VAL A 870 -32.45 -2.82 -12.13
C VAL A 870 -31.45 -2.08 -13.03
N PRO A 871 -31.22 -2.56 -14.27
CA PRO A 871 -30.32 -1.89 -15.20
C PRO A 871 -30.84 -0.49 -15.57
N ARG A 872 -29.96 0.33 -16.14
CA ARG A 872 -30.30 1.64 -16.71
C ARG A 872 -31.54 1.54 -17.59
N ASP A 873 -32.35 2.60 -17.54
CA ASP A 873 -33.62 2.76 -18.26
C ASP A 873 -34.77 1.87 -17.77
N SER A 874 -34.57 1.10 -16.70
CA SER A 874 -35.67 0.48 -15.94
C SER A 874 -36.64 1.54 -15.44
N VAL A 875 -37.91 1.18 -15.28
CA VAL A 875 -38.97 2.08 -14.85
C VAL A 875 -39.55 1.55 -13.54
N VAL A 876 -39.70 2.41 -12.54
CA VAL A 876 -40.42 2.06 -11.30
C VAL A 876 -41.90 1.85 -11.64
N ILE A 877 -42.47 0.75 -11.18
CA ILE A 877 -43.89 0.42 -11.34
C ILE A 877 -44.59 0.34 -9.99
N SER A 878 -45.92 0.43 -9.98
CA SER A 878 -46.69 0.42 -8.74
C SER A 878 -46.55 -0.92 -8.02
N SER A 879 -46.35 -0.84 -6.71
CA SER A 879 -46.42 -1.98 -5.80
C SER A 879 -47.17 -1.56 -4.55
N THR A 880 -48.11 -2.37 -4.09
CA THR A 880 -48.97 -2.08 -2.93
C THR A 880 -49.07 -3.29 -2.01
N LEU A 881 -49.12 -3.04 -0.71
CA LEU A 881 -49.30 -4.08 0.29
C LEU A 881 -50.79 -4.28 0.58
N PHE A 882 -51.24 -5.53 0.62
CA PHE A 882 -52.62 -5.94 0.86
C PHE A 882 -52.65 -7.05 1.93
N SER A 883 -53.64 -7.01 2.83
CA SER A 883 -53.90 -8.09 3.79
C SER A 883 -55.39 -8.23 4.02
N ALA A 884 -55.90 -9.47 4.04
CA ALA A 884 -57.32 -9.75 4.24
C ALA A 884 -57.81 -9.44 5.68
N ASP A 885 -56.90 -9.29 6.65
CA ASP A 885 -57.22 -9.04 8.06
C ASP A 885 -57.42 -7.56 8.42
N LEU A 886 -57.24 -6.63 7.47
CA LEU A 886 -57.10 -5.21 7.76
C LEU A 886 -58.11 -4.35 6.98
N ALA A 887 -59.39 -4.45 7.38
CA ALA A 887 -60.37 -3.39 7.09
C ALA A 887 -60.30 -2.22 8.10
N ASP A 888 -59.51 -2.32 9.19
CA ASP A 888 -59.63 -1.36 10.32
C ASP A 888 -58.35 -1.08 11.17
N LYS A 889 -57.12 -1.44 10.76
CA LYS A 889 -55.87 -1.06 11.49
C LYS A 889 -54.70 -0.75 10.55
N THR A 890 -53.82 0.18 10.95
CA THR A 890 -52.70 0.71 10.15
C THR A 890 -51.77 -0.40 9.63
N LEU A 891 -51.42 -0.32 8.34
CA LEU A 891 -50.47 -1.18 7.63
C LEU A 891 -49.05 -1.21 8.25
N GLU A 892 -48.80 -0.39 9.27
CA GLU A 892 -47.52 -0.25 10.00
C GLU A 892 -47.08 -1.54 10.72
N LYS A 893 -48.00 -2.45 11.05
CA LYS A 893 -47.67 -3.72 11.75
C LYS A 893 -47.05 -4.80 10.86
N GLU A 894 -47.17 -4.68 9.53
CA GLU A 894 -46.71 -5.73 8.61
C GLU A 894 -45.30 -5.51 8.06
N ASN A 895 -44.68 -4.35 8.37
CA ASN A 895 -43.25 -4.00 8.28
C ASN A 895 -42.40 -4.60 7.12
N VAL A 896 -42.98 -4.94 5.97
CA VAL A 896 -42.23 -5.37 4.78
C VAL A 896 -42.11 -4.20 3.82
N GLU A 897 -40.87 -3.81 3.53
CA GLU A 897 -40.59 -2.75 2.57
C GLU A 897 -40.49 -3.33 1.17
N HIS A 898 -41.01 -2.62 0.16
CA HIS A 898 -41.08 -3.14 -1.19
C HIS A 898 -40.98 -2.04 -2.26
N ILE A 899 -40.40 -2.39 -3.40
CA ILE A 899 -40.41 -1.59 -4.63
C ILE A 899 -40.33 -2.50 -5.86
N ALA A 900 -41.10 -2.17 -6.90
CA ALA A 900 -41.15 -2.93 -8.14
C ALA A 900 -40.65 -2.12 -9.34
N PHE A 901 -40.07 -2.82 -10.31
CA PHE A 901 -39.54 -2.26 -11.55
C PHE A 901 -39.94 -3.09 -12.77
N GLN A 902 -40.02 -2.42 -13.91
CA GLN A 902 -39.99 -3.02 -15.23
C GLN A 902 -38.66 -2.68 -15.91
N THR A 903 -37.88 -3.70 -16.28
CA THR A 903 -36.60 -3.51 -16.97
C THR A 903 -36.81 -3.23 -18.48
N PRO A 904 -35.78 -2.72 -19.20
CA PRO A 904 -35.88 -2.49 -20.65
C PRO A 904 -36.15 -3.75 -21.48
N ASN A 905 -35.67 -4.91 -21.02
CA ASN A 905 -35.96 -6.22 -21.65
C ASN A 905 -37.31 -6.82 -21.20
N GLY A 906 -38.11 -6.07 -20.45
CA GLY A 906 -39.48 -6.44 -20.10
C GLY A 906 -39.63 -7.34 -18.87
N LEU A 907 -38.55 -7.68 -18.17
CA LEU A 907 -38.62 -8.39 -16.89
C LEU A 907 -39.31 -7.54 -15.83
N ARG A 908 -39.92 -8.22 -14.86
CA ARG A 908 -40.42 -7.64 -13.62
C ARG A 908 -39.43 -7.94 -12.51
N VAL A 909 -39.15 -6.94 -11.69
CA VAL A 909 -38.25 -7.05 -10.55
C VAL A 909 -38.96 -6.48 -9.33
N LEU A 910 -38.99 -7.22 -8.23
CA LEU A 910 -39.54 -6.79 -6.95
C LEU A 910 -38.47 -6.97 -5.88
N VAL A 911 -38.04 -5.87 -5.26
CA VAL A 911 -37.16 -5.90 -4.10
C VAL A 911 -38.02 -5.83 -2.85
N LEU A 912 -37.74 -6.72 -1.90
CA LEU A 912 -38.42 -6.86 -0.62
C LEU A 912 -37.39 -6.82 0.51
N ILE A 913 -37.69 -6.11 1.60
CA ILE A 913 -36.88 -6.11 2.82
C ILE A 913 -37.76 -6.58 3.96
N ASN A 914 -37.31 -7.61 4.67
CA ASN A 914 -37.90 -8.06 5.92
C ASN A 914 -37.00 -7.61 7.08
N PRO A 915 -37.27 -6.46 7.71
CA PRO A 915 -36.51 -5.98 8.87
C PRO A 915 -36.81 -6.75 10.15
N ASP A 916 -37.86 -7.58 10.18
CA ASP A 916 -38.21 -8.37 11.35
C ASP A 916 -37.37 -9.65 11.45
N GLN A 917 -37.18 -10.16 12.66
CA GLN A 917 -36.36 -11.36 12.91
C GLN A 917 -37.05 -12.69 12.55
N SER A 918 -38.35 -12.67 12.25
CA SER A 918 -39.11 -13.88 11.92
C SER A 918 -39.22 -14.09 10.41
N LEU A 919 -39.25 -15.37 10.00
CA LEU A 919 -39.61 -15.76 8.63
C LEU A 919 -41.02 -15.25 8.30
N ARG A 920 -41.17 -14.56 7.17
CA ARG A 920 -42.46 -14.13 6.62
C ARG A 920 -42.66 -14.74 5.24
N ASN A 921 -43.85 -15.27 4.97
CA ASN A 921 -44.23 -15.75 3.64
C ASN A 921 -45.08 -14.69 2.95
N ILE A 922 -44.53 -14.04 1.92
CA ILE A 922 -45.19 -12.95 1.21
C ILE A 922 -45.77 -13.47 -0.09
N SER A 923 -47.08 -13.25 -0.28
CA SER A 923 -47.74 -13.49 -1.57
C SER A 923 -47.36 -12.38 -2.55
N VAL A 924 -46.78 -12.71 -3.69
CA VAL A 924 -46.49 -11.76 -4.77
C VAL A 924 -47.51 -11.96 -5.87
N PHE A 925 -48.29 -10.93 -6.20
CA PHE A 925 -49.32 -10.98 -7.24
C PHE A 925 -49.04 -9.95 -8.34
N ASP A 926 -48.90 -10.41 -9.59
CA ASP A 926 -48.80 -9.54 -10.75
C ASP A 926 -50.20 -9.29 -11.33
N GLU A 927 -50.69 -8.05 -11.22
CA GLU A 927 -52.07 -7.71 -11.59
C GLU A 927 -52.33 -7.80 -13.10
N VAL A 928 -51.30 -7.57 -13.92
CA VAL A 928 -51.41 -7.60 -15.39
C VAL A 928 -51.42 -9.04 -15.88
N GLU A 929 -50.61 -9.90 -15.28
CA GLU A 929 -50.46 -11.30 -15.67
C GLU A 929 -51.45 -12.24 -14.98
N GLY A 930 -52.07 -11.79 -13.87
CA GLY A 930 -52.98 -12.59 -13.04
C GLY A 930 -52.28 -13.80 -12.41
N ARG A 931 -51.00 -13.65 -12.02
CA ARG A 931 -50.19 -14.73 -11.44
C ARG A 931 -49.78 -14.44 -10.01
N ARG A 932 -49.67 -15.51 -9.23
CA ARG A 932 -49.30 -15.48 -7.81
C ARG A 932 -48.12 -16.40 -7.50
N TRP A 933 -47.25 -15.96 -6.62
CA TRP A 933 -46.17 -16.75 -6.00
C TRP A 933 -46.16 -16.51 -4.49
N THR A 934 -45.65 -17.47 -3.72
CA THR A 934 -45.39 -17.28 -2.29
C THR A 934 -43.89 -17.27 -2.06
N VAL A 935 -43.32 -16.11 -1.77
CA VAL A 935 -41.89 -15.91 -1.57
C VAL A 935 -41.58 -15.96 -0.07
N PRO A 936 -40.70 -16.85 0.39
CA PRO A 936 -40.24 -16.87 1.77
C PRO A 936 -39.19 -15.77 1.99
N LEU A 937 -39.40 -14.92 2.99
CA LEU A 937 -38.48 -13.88 3.43
C LEU A 937 -37.95 -14.28 4.80
N ALA A 938 -36.68 -14.68 4.87
CA ALA A 938 -36.01 -14.98 6.14
C ALA A 938 -36.04 -13.75 7.07
N GLY A 939 -35.81 -13.95 8.36
CA GLY A 939 -35.67 -12.83 9.29
C GLY A 939 -34.47 -11.95 8.92
N ASP A 940 -34.63 -10.63 9.04
CA ASP A 940 -33.61 -9.61 8.77
C ASP A 940 -32.95 -9.80 7.39
N SER A 941 -33.75 -9.94 6.34
CA SER A 941 -33.27 -10.31 5.00
C SER A 941 -33.67 -9.33 3.90
N ILE A 942 -32.88 -9.32 2.83
CA ILE A 942 -33.15 -8.61 1.59
C ILE A 942 -33.41 -9.65 0.50
N VAL A 943 -34.51 -9.50 -0.23
CA VAL A 943 -34.92 -10.44 -1.28
C VAL A 943 -35.23 -9.69 -2.57
N THR A 944 -34.65 -10.14 -3.70
CA THR A 944 -35.02 -9.64 -5.03
C THR A 944 -35.65 -10.76 -5.85
N ALA A 945 -36.92 -10.59 -6.21
CA ALA A 945 -37.68 -11.51 -7.06
C ALA A 945 -37.74 -11.00 -8.50
N VAL A 946 -37.55 -11.90 -9.47
CA VAL A 946 -37.49 -11.60 -10.91
C VAL A 946 -38.34 -12.61 -11.69
N TRP A 947 -39.19 -12.11 -12.59
CA TRP A 947 -39.99 -12.96 -13.49
C TRP A 947 -40.22 -12.30 -14.86
N LYS A 948 -40.58 -13.13 -15.85
CA LYS A 948 -40.94 -12.68 -17.20
C LYS A 948 -42.47 -12.69 -17.42
N PRO A 949 -43.09 -11.59 -17.89
CA PRO A 949 -44.52 -11.55 -18.24
C PRO A 949 -44.84 -12.36 -19.52
N LYS A 950 -46.07 -12.91 -19.68
CA LYS A 950 -46.50 -13.69 -20.87
C LYS A 950 -46.57 -12.83 -22.12
N LYS A 951 -47.08 -11.61 -21.97
CA LYS A 951 -47.22 -10.67 -23.09
C LYS A 951 -46.08 -9.68 -23.00
N ALA A 952 -45.17 -9.70 -23.98
CA ALA A 952 -44.49 -8.47 -24.34
C ALA A 952 -45.60 -7.47 -24.66
N LEU A 953 -45.79 -6.46 -23.80
CA LEU A 953 -46.65 -5.33 -24.11
C LEU A 953 -46.16 -4.81 -25.48
N LYS A 954 -46.96 -5.01 -26.53
CA LYS A 954 -46.74 -4.30 -27.78
C LYS A 954 -46.85 -2.82 -27.42
N GLU A 955 -45.75 -2.10 -27.62
CA GLU A 955 -45.67 -0.65 -27.42
C GLU A 955 -46.79 0.09 -28.15
#